data_AF-A0A971BJA1-F1
#
_entry.id   AF-A0A971BJA1-F1
#
_cell.length_a   1.000
_cell.length_b   1.000
_cell.length_c   1.000
_cell.angle_alpha   90.00
_cell.angle_beta   90.00
_cell.angle_gamma   90.00
#
_symmetry.space_group_name_H-M   'P 1'
#
loop_
_entity.id
_entity.type
_entity.pdbx_description
1 polymer ?
#
loop_
_entity_poly.entity_id
_entity_poly.type
_entity_poly.pdbx_seq_one_letter_code
_entity_poly.pdbx_strand_id
1 'polypeptide(L)'
;EEMRALFPKIAEAYDNTVRIADMCNLTFEFNKYHLPEFKLPDGIAAADYLRQLCLEGFEKKYGPGREEVREQLFYELDMIEHMGFTDYFLITSDFIAYAKREGIPVGPGRGSAAGSVASYCLDITTVDPIKYGLYFERFLNPERVSMPDIDIDFCERRRGEVIDYVKRKYGEDHVAQIITFNTLKAKNAVRNVSKAIGLTFAEENELAREIPAVLNITLKDALQSSKRLKEMYDGDERIRRVIETAMALEDMPKDSGTHAAGVVITKNPVCEYVPLALSKKDDSITTQYVMTTLEELGLLKMDFLGLRNLTVIHDAENEIGKTVPGFSIDTIPDDDMATFDMLAAGKTSGVFQLESAGMTGVCTGLGPKSIEDITAIIALYRPGPMDSIPRFLENNRHPEKITYKHPLLEPILKVTYGCIVYQEQVIEIFRKLGGFSLGQADMIRRAMSKKKQAEIEKERRTFIEGDPSRNICGALKNGVPKDVAAGIYDEIYDFANYAFNKAHAVAYAVVSYQTAYLKCHYPREYMAALLSSVLFYPEKVAEYTEECKVMGISLLPPDVNESDDMFTVSGDNIRYGLVAVKNIGRGFIKDLMAERRLHGPFSDFEEFCRRMYGGDLNRRALESLIKCGGFDSFSVKRRQLMMVCEPVLESVADAKRKNIDGQLDLFGLTDASSAQVQGRHMALPDVPEYSRRDLMTMEREVTGLYLTGHPMDEYARAVKRLGAVSIGKILTDFGKEGGNTDFQDNQQVTIAGVISGVKTKTTRNNSLMAYITLEDGTGSMELLAFQRALDTGGIYVKDSLPVYITGKISARDEKEPQLVVDTIRPLSDLDPMPGEEAPPAE
;
A
#
# COMPACT_ATOMS: atom_id res chain seq x y z
N GLU A 1 2.90 -34.19 -44.04
CA GLU A 1 2.89 -34.17 -45.53
C GLU A 1 3.47 -32.87 -46.08
N GLU A 2 3.09 -31.71 -45.54
CA GLU A 2 3.68 -30.40 -45.90
C GLU A 2 5.22 -30.39 -45.84
N MET A 3 5.80 -30.85 -44.71
CA MET A 3 7.26 -30.98 -44.59
C MET A 3 7.88 -31.92 -45.64
N ARG A 4 7.20 -33.03 -45.99
CA ARG A 4 7.63 -34.00 -47.03
C ARG A 4 7.64 -33.40 -48.42
N ALA A 5 6.71 -32.48 -48.72
CA ALA A 5 6.70 -31.74 -49.97
C ALA A 5 7.83 -30.70 -50.06
N LEU A 6 8.24 -30.11 -48.94
CA LEU A 6 9.36 -29.16 -48.87
C LEU A 6 10.73 -29.85 -49.01
N PHE A 7 10.93 -31.03 -48.43
CA PHE A 7 12.18 -31.80 -48.59
C PHE A 7 11.94 -33.22 -49.14
N PRO A 8 11.52 -33.36 -50.41
CA PRO A 8 11.09 -34.64 -50.97
C PRO A 8 12.23 -35.65 -51.19
N LYS A 9 13.48 -35.18 -51.20
CA LYS A 9 14.68 -36.02 -51.44
C LYS A 9 15.41 -36.44 -50.17
N ILE A 10 14.94 -36.03 -48.99
CA ILE A 10 15.62 -36.26 -47.72
C ILE A 10 14.68 -37.02 -46.77
N ALA A 11 14.25 -38.21 -47.21
CA ALA A 11 13.32 -39.04 -46.43
C ALA A 11 13.87 -39.37 -45.03
N GLU A 12 15.18 -39.57 -44.92
CA GLU A 12 15.86 -39.86 -43.65
C GLU A 12 15.73 -38.74 -42.61
N ALA A 13 15.51 -37.48 -43.01
CA ALA A 13 15.35 -36.38 -42.06
C ALA A 13 14.09 -36.54 -41.19
N TYR A 14 12.99 -37.04 -41.76
CA TYR A 14 11.75 -37.27 -41.02
C TYR A 14 11.88 -38.48 -40.11
N ASP A 15 12.47 -39.57 -40.61
CA ASP A 15 12.68 -40.79 -39.83
C ASP A 15 13.61 -40.54 -38.65
N ASN A 16 14.68 -39.76 -38.85
CA ASN A 16 15.58 -39.36 -37.77
C ASN A 16 14.91 -38.43 -36.76
N THR A 17 13.96 -37.58 -37.17
CA THR A 17 13.19 -36.74 -36.23
C THR A 17 12.39 -37.61 -35.25
N VAL A 18 11.71 -38.64 -35.75
CA VAL A 18 10.97 -39.59 -34.91
C VAL A 18 11.91 -40.41 -34.03
N ARG A 19 13.01 -40.93 -34.60
CA ARG A 19 14.02 -41.67 -33.82
C ARG A 19 14.61 -40.84 -32.68
N ILE A 20 14.93 -39.57 -32.93
CA ILE A 20 15.43 -38.66 -31.88
C ILE A 20 14.35 -38.45 -30.81
N ALA A 21 13.09 -38.25 -31.20
CA ALA A 21 11.99 -38.11 -30.24
C ALA A 21 11.81 -39.37 -29.38
N ASP A 22 11.90 -40.57 -29.98
CA ASP A 22 11.80 -41.85 -29.26
C ASP A 22 12.97 -42.09 -28.28
N MET A 23 14.15 -41.52 -28.57
CA MET A 23 15.32 -41.59 -27.70
C MET A 23 15.27 -40.60 -26.52
N CYS A 24 14.45 -39.55 -26.60
CA CYS A 24 14.36 -38.49 -25.59
C CYS A 24 13.37 -38.85 -24.47
N ASN A 25 13.84 -39.59 -23.46
CA ASN A 25 13.05 -39.99 -22.30
C ASN A 25 13.43 -39.18 -21.05
N LEU A 26 12.78 -38.03 -20.84
CA LEU A 26 12.90 -37.21 -19.64
C LEU A 26 11.59 -37.30 -18.84
N THR A 27 11.69 -37.61 -17.54
CA THR A 27 10.53 -37.68 -16.63
C THR A 27 10.68 -36.66 -15.51
N PHE A 28 9.59 -35.97 -15.21
CA PHE A 28 9.50 -35.06 -14.07
C PHE A 28 8.72 -35.76 -12.95
N GLU A 29 9.27 -35.76 -11.75
CA GLU A 29 8.57 -36.19 -10.55
C GLU A 29 7.83 -34.98 -9.94
N PHE A 30 6.52 -34.91 -10.16
CA PHE A 30 5.67 -33.88 -9.55
C PHE A 30 5.12 -34.35 -8.19
N ASN A 31 4.83 -33.41 -7.29
CA ASN A 31 4.24 -33.65 -5.96
C ASN A 31 5.14 -34.40 -4.96
N LYS A 32 6.46 -34.40 -5.16
CA LYS A 32 7.44 -34.88 -4.18
C LYS A 32 8.13 -33.70 -3.53
N TYR A 33 8.08 -33.60 -2.21
CA TYR A 33 8.60 -32.43 -1.51
C TYR A 33 10.12 -32.44 -1.40
N HIS A 34 10.72 -31.32 -1.78
CA HIS A 34 12.14 -31.04 -1.65
C HIS A 34 12.32 -29.98 -0.57
N LEU A 35 12.32 -30.42 0.69
CA LEU A 35 12.45 -29.53 1.83
C LEU A 35 13.91 -29.09 2.03
N PRO A 36 14.16 -27.82 2.39
CA PRO A 36 15.47 -27.38 2.84
C PRO A 36 15.85 -28.02 4.17
N GLU A 37 17.15 -28.07 4.44
CA GLU A 37 17.71 -28.65 5.66
C GLU A 37 18.14 -27.54 6.62
N PHE A 38 17.74 -27.64 7.89
CA PHE A 38 18.22 -26.73 8.93
C PHE A 38 19.53 -27.24 9.52
N LYS A 39 20.56 -26.39 9.57
CA LYS A 39 21.85 -26.74 10.20
C LYS A 39 21.70 -26.73 11.72
N LEU A 40 21.59 -27.92 12.32
CA LEU A 40 21.41 -28.11 13.75
C LEU A 40 22.73 -28.02 14.54
N PRO A 41 22.68 -27.70 15.85
CA PRO A 41 23.80 -27.93 16.76
C PRO A 41 24.18 -29.42 16.83
N ASP A 42 25.47 -29.71 17.02
CA ASP A 42 26.00 -31.08 17.06
C ASP A 42 25.27 -31.95 18.09
N GLY A 43 24.71 -33.09 17.64
CA GLY A 43 24.14 -34.12 18.49
C GLY A 43 22.66 -33.93 18.89
N ILE A 44 21.96 -32.93 18.36
CA ILE A 44 20.53 -32.71 18.62
C ILE A 44 19.71 -33.00 17.35
N ALA A 45 18.61 -33.74 17.47
CA ALA A 45 17.67 -33.97 16.37
C ALA A 45 16.78 -32.74 16.13
N ALA A 46 16.33 -32.53 14.88
CA ALA A 46 15.50 -31.37 14.52
C ALA A 46 14.24 -31.24 15.38
N ALA A 47 13.55 -32.36 15.62
CA ALA A 47 12.31 -32.40 16.38
C ALA A 47 12.52 -32.02 17.86
N ASP A 48 13.60 -32.52 18.46
CA ASP A 48 13.98 -32.18 19.85
C ASP A 48 14.33 -30.70 19.98
N TYR A 49 15.06 -30.16 19.00
CA TYR A 49 15.43 -28.75 18.97
C TYR A 49 14.20 -27.84 18.81
N LEU A 50 13.29 -28.18 17.89
CA LEU A 50 12.02 -27.46 17.72
C LEU A 50 11.18 -27.49 19.01
N ARG A 51 11.06 -28.67 19.64
CA ARG A 51 10.32 -28.83 20.89
C ARG A 51 10.94 -28.00 22.02
N GLN A 52 12.26 -27.96 22.13
CA GLN A 52 12.95 -27.12 23.09
C GLN A 52 12.61 -25.63 22.90
N LEU A 53 12.77 -25.10 21.67
CA LEU A 53 12.48 -23.69 21.38
C LEU A 53 11.02 -23.33 21.66
N CYS A 54 10.08 -24.21 21.28
CA CYS A 54 8.66 -24.01 21.57
C CYS A 54 8.35 -23.99 23.07
N LEU A 55 9.00 -24.83 23.87
CA LEU A 55 8.82 -24.85 25.32
C LEU A 55 9.38 -23.58 25.97
N GLU A 56 10.55 -23.12 25.53
CA GLU A 56 11.11 -21.84 26.00
C GLU A 56 10.19 -20.65 25.65
N GLY A 57 9.62 -20.66 24.44
CA GLY A 57 8.63 -19.68 24.01
C GLY A 57 7.32 -19.75 24.81
N PHE A 58 6.85 -20.97 25.10
CA PHE A 58 5.64 -21.19 25.90
C PHE A 58 5.77 -20.61 27.31
N GLU A 59 6.89 -20.86 27.99
CA GLU A 59 7.17 -20.32 29.32
C GLU A 59 7.22 -18.78 29.30
N LYS A 60 7.79 -18.17 28.24
CA LYS A 60 7.83 -16.70 28.11
C LYS A 60 6.47 -16.07 27.87
N LYS A 61 5.60 -16.71 27.06
CA LYS A 61 4.34 -16.12 26.60
C LYS A 61 3.13 -16.45 27.48
N TYR A 62 3.02 -17.71 27.92
CA TYR A 62 1.89 -18.18 28.74
C TYR A 62 2.23 -18.36 30.21
N GLY A 63 3.51 -18.59 30.53
CA GLY A 63 3.95 -18.90 31.88
C GLY A 63 3.39 -20.22 32.45
N PRO A 64 3.61 -20.49 33.74
CA PRO A 64 3.15 -21.72 34.37
C PRO A 64 1.63 -21.73 34.58
N GLY A 65 1.00 -22.90 34.46
CA GLY A 65 -0.41 -23.13 34.83
C GLY A 65 -1.43 -23.17 33.69
N ARG A 66 -0.98 -23.14 32.42
CA ARG A 66 -1.84 -23.24 31.22
C ARG A 66 -1.74 -24.62 30.55
N GLU A 67 -1.99 -25.69 31.32
CA GLU A 67 -1.76 -27.07 30.84
C GLU A 67 -2.57 -27.42 29.59
N GLU A 68 -3.81 -26.92 29.44
CA GLU A 68 -4.63 -27.12 28.24
C GLU A 68 -3.96 -26.55 26.96
N VAL A 69 -3.27 -25.41 27.06
CA VAL A 69 -2.53 -24.82 25.94
C VAL A 69 -1.24 -25.58 25.67
N ARG A 70 -0.65 -26.16 26.72
CA ARG A 70 0.55 -27.01 26.61
C ARG A 70 0.23 -28.32 25.89
N GLU A 71 -0.91 -28.94 26.19
CA GLU A 71 -1.41 -30.12 25.47
C GLU A 71 -1.63 -29.81 24.00
N GLN A 72 -2.25 -28.65 23.68
CA GLN A 72 -2.39 -28.18 22.31
C GLN A 72 -1.03 -28.01 21.63
N LEU A 73 -0.04 -27.38 22.28
CA LEU A 73 1.31 -27.23 21.72
C LEU A 73 1.95 -28.59 21.40
N PHE A 74 1.81 -29.58 22.29
CA PHE A 74 2.37 -30.91 22.03
C PHE A 74 1.69 -31.62 20.87
N TYR A 75 0.36 -31.53 20.76
CA TYR A 75 -0.37 -32.03 19.60
C TYR A 75 0.11 -31.37 18.30
N GLU A 76 0.32 -30.05 18.29
CA GLU A 76 0.83 -29.34 17.12
C GLU A 76 2.25 -29.79 16.76
N LEU A 77 3.14 -29.93 17.74
CA LEU A 77 4.52 -30.40 17.54
C LEU A 77 4.58 -31.81 16.96
N ASP A 78 3.78 -32.74 17.51
CA ASP A 78 3.71 -34.12 17.04
C ASP A 78 3.19 -34.17 15.59
N MET A 79 2.22 -33.31 15.24
CA MET A 79 1.74 -33.19 13.86
C MET A 79 2.80 -32.61 12.91
N ILE A 80 3.50 -31.55 13.32
CA ILE A 80 4.56 -30.92 12.51
C ILE A 80 5.66 -31.95 12.19
N GLU A 81 6.04 -32.75 13.18
CA GLU A 81 7.01 -33.82 13.02
C GLU A 81 6.48 -34.93 12.09
N HIS A 82 5.25 -35.40 12.33
CA HIS A 82 4.64 -36.48 11.52
C HIS A 82 4.49 -36.10 10.04
N MET A 83 4.18 -34.82 9.75
CA MET A 83 4.06 -34.31 8.39
C MET A 83 5.42 -33.93 7.75
N GLY A 84 6.51 -33.97 8.53
CA GLY A 84 7.87 -33.69 8.05
C GLY A 84 8.19 -32.20 7.86
N PHE A 85 7.51 -31.29 8.57
CA PHE A 85 7.70 -29.84 8.43
C PHE A 85 8.58 -29.21 9.52
N THR A 86 9.30 -30.02 10.30
CA THR A 86 10.15 -29.55 11.40
C THR A 86 11.19 -28.53 10.95
N ASP A 87 11.98 -28.85 9.91
CA ASP A 87 13.02 -27.96 9.41
C ASP A 87 12.43 -26.67 8.84
N TYR A 88 11.24 -26.73 8.25
CA TYR A 88 10.55 -25.55 7.75
C TYR A 88 10.25 -24.54 8.86
N PHE A 89 9.72 -25.01 10.00
CA PHE A 89 9.48 -24.17 11.16
C PHE A 89 10.78 -23.61 11.77
N LEU A 90 11.84 -24.41 11.82
CA LEU A 90 13.15 -23.96 12.32
C LEU A 90 13.76 -22.88 11.44
N ILE A 91 13.76 -23.06 10.12
CA ILE A 91 14.24 -22.05 9.16
C ILE A 91 13.43 -20.76 9.31
N THR A 92 12.10 -20.89 9.40
CA THR A 92 11.19 -19.76 9.53
C THR A 92 11.43 -18.97 10.82
N SER A 93 11.50 -19.66 11.95
CA SER A 93 11.79 -19.04 13.25
C SER A 93 13.17 -18.36 13.25
N ASP A 94 14.16 -18.95 12.60
CA ASP A 94 15.54 -18.46 12.60
C ASP A 94 15.73 -17.12 11.90
N PHE A 95 15.23 -16.95 10.67
CA PHE A 95 15.39 -15.66 9.98
C PHE A 95 14.51 -14.56 10.59
N ILE A 96 13.39 -14.91 11.24
CA ILE A 96 12.58 -13.97 12.01
C ILE A 96 13.33 -13.55 13.28
N ALA A 97 13.95 -14.50 13.99
CA ALA A 97 14.77 -14.21 15.15
C ALA A 97 15.99 -13.35 14.80
N TYR A 98 16.61 -13.58 13.64
CA TYR A 98 17.62 -12.68 13.07
C TYR A 98 17.05 -11.28 12.85
N ALA A 99 15.92 -11.16 12.16
CA ALA A 99 15.29 -9.87 11.88
C ALA A 99 15.01 -9.09 13.17
N LYS A 100 14.38 -9.72 14.16
CA LYS A 100 14.10 -9.12 15.48
C LYS A 100 15.38 -8.67 16.20
N ARG A 101 16.44 -9.49 16.18
CA ARG A 101 17.73 -9.15 16.84
C ARG A 101 18.43 -7.95 16.17
N GLU A 102 18.36 -7.84 14.85
CA GLU A 102 18.94 -6.72 14.09
C GLU A 102 18.01 -5.49 14.02
N GLY A 103 16.92 -5.50 14.80
CA GLY A 103 15.93 -4.43 14.84
C GLY A 103 15.20 -4.21 13.52
N ILE A 104 15.05 -5.25 12.70
CA ILE A 104 14.25 -5.23 11.46
C ILE A 104 12.80 -5.54 11.84
N PRO A 105 11.85 -4.61 11.59
CA PRO A 105 10.44 -4.84 11.91
C PRO A 105 9.85 -6.03 11.15
N VAL A 106 9.15 -6.88 11.87
CA VAL A 106 8.43 -8.06 11.37
C VAL A 106 6.96 -7.92 11.76
N GLY A 107 6.07 -8.19 10.83
CA GLY A 107 4.63 -8.13 11.05
C GLY A 107 4.14 -9.24 11.98
N PRO A 108 2.90 -9.13 12.46
CA PRO A 108 2.33 -10.06 13.44
C PRO A 108 2.05 -11.48 12.90
N GLY A 109 2.27 -11.70 11.60
CA GLY A 109 1.98 -12.93 10.86
C GLY A 109 0.93 -12.70 9.79
N ARG A 110 0.84 -13.61 8.83
CA ARG A 110 -0.16 -13.56 7.75
C ARG A 110 -0.76 -14.95 7.51
N GLY A 111 -1.96 -14.96 6.91
CA GLY A 111 -2.62 -16.19 6.51
C GLY A 111 -3.04 -17.02 7.72
N SER A 112 -3.00 -18.34 7.57
CA SER A 112 -3.38 -19.27 8.64
C SER A 112 -2.30 -19.51 9.68
N ALA A 113 -1.04 -19.10 9.44
CA ALA A 113 0.08 -19.39 10.35
C ALA A 113 -0.18 -18.85 11.78
N ALA A 114 -0.94 -17.77 11.90
CA ALA A 114 -1.36 -17.19 13.18
C ALA A 114 -2.34 -18.07 13.99
N GLY A 115 -2.84 -19.17 13.42
CA GLY A 115 -3.65 -20.16 14.13
C GLY A 115 -2.87 -21.23 14.89
N SER A 116 -1.54 -21.21 14.86
CA SER A 116 -0.68 -22.21 15.53
C SER A 116 -0.08 -21.67 16.82
N VAL A 117 -0.25 -22.42 17.92
CA VAL A 117 0.45 -22.16 19.19
C VAL A 117 1.95 -22.31 19.01
N ALA A 118 2.41 -23.29 18.22
CA ALA A 118 3.83 -23.46 17.91
C ALA A 118 4.41 -22.23 17.19
N SER A 119 3.73 -21.71 16.16
CA SER A 119 4.14 -20.47 15.47
C SER A 119 4.22 -19.27 16.43
N TYR A 120 3.25 -19.14 17.34
CA TYR A 120 3.27 -18.08 18.34
C TYR A 120 4.43 -18.25 19.32
N CYS A 121 4.67 -19.44 19.86
CA CYS A 121 5.79 -19.71 20.78
C CYS A 121 7.16 -19.46 20.13
N LEU A 122 7.31 -19.75 18.84
CA LEU A 122 8.55 -19.53 18.08
C LEU A 122 8.73 -18.09 17.58
N ASP A 123 7.83 -17.18 17.97
CA ASP A 123 7.84 -15.79 17.52
C ASP A 123 7.67 -15.60 16.01
N ILE A 124 7.22 -16.66 15.31
CA ILE A 124 6.84 -16.61 13.89
C ILE A 124 5.61 -15.72 13.71
N THR A 125 4.68 -15.79 14.66
CA THR A 125 3.55 -14.87 14.77
C THR A 125 3.54 -14.20 16.14
N THR A 126 2.95 -13.01 16.21
CA THR A 126 2.76 -12.28 17.48
C THR A 126 1.30 -12.25 17.93
N VAL A 127 0.40 -12.86 17.15
CA VAL A 127 -1.00 -13.07 17.50
C VAL A 127 -1.15 -14.33 18.37
N ASP A 128 -1.79 -14.20 19.53
CA ASP A 128 -2.17 -15.33 20.39
C ASP A 128 -3.38 -16.09 19.78
N PRO A 129 -3.21 -17.33 19.30
CA PRO A 129 -4.30 -18.10 18.70
C PRO A 129 -5.40 -18.48 19.70
N ILE A 130 -5.05 -18.68 20.97
CA ILE A 130 -6.00 -19.07 22.01
C ILE A 130 -6.89 -17.89 22.37
N LYS A 131 -6.31 -16.69 22.53
CA LYS A 131 -7.06 -15.45 22.82
C LYS A 131 -8.15 -15.19 21.78
N TYR A 132 -7.81 -15.32 20.49
CA TYR A 132 -8.74 -15.00 19.40
C TYR A 132 -9.52 -16.20 18.86
N GLY A 133 -9.40 -17.39 19.47
CA GLY A 133 -10.10 -18.60 19.04
C GLY A 133 -9.77 -19.02 17.60
N LEU A 134 -8.48 -19.04 17.28
CA LEU A 134 -7.94 -19.47 15.98
C LEU A 134 -7.61 -20.97 16.01
N TYR A 135 -7.67 -21.63 14.86
CA TYR A 135 -7.51 -23.09 14.76
C TYR A 135 -6.26 -23.50 13.99
N PHE A 136 -5.51 -24.43 14.57
CA PHE A 136 -4.33 -25.03 13.96
C PHE A 136 -4.66 -25.83 12.70
N GLU A 137 -5.78 -26.56 12.68
CA GLU A 137 -6.19 -27.41 11.56
C GLU A 137 -6.49 -26.62 10.28
N ARG A 138 -6.75 -25.32 10.44
CA ARG A 138 -6.90 -24.39 9.31
C ARG A 138 -5.55 -24.06 8.66
N PHE A 139 -4.46 -24.21 9.42
CA PHE A 139 -3.08 -24.06 8.95
C PHE A 139 -2.53 -25.40 8.45
N LEU A 140 -2.47 -26.40 9.31
CA LEU A 140 -2.01 -27.75 9.01
C LEU A 140 -3.13 -28.75 9.32
N ASN A 141 -3.71 -29.34 8.28
CA ASN A 141 -4.81 -30.27 8.43
C ASN A 141 -4.30 -31.73 8.51
N PRO A 142 -4.57 -32.48 9.59
CA PRO A 142 -4.08 -33.85 9.73
C PRO A 142 -4.67 -34.82 8.70
N GLU A 143 -5.85 -34.51 8.15
CA GLU A 143 -6.51 -35.34 7.14
C GLU A 143 -5.96 -35.10 5.73
N ARG A 144 -5.03 -34.15 5.57
CA ARG A 144 -4.40 -33.84 4.29
C ARG A 144 -2.96 -33.35 4.49
N VAL A 145 -2.01 -34.18 4.05
CA VAL A 145 -0.62 -33.71 3.88
C VAL A 145 -0.56 -32.73 2.72
N SER A 146 -0.44 -31.44 3.05
CA SER A 146 -0.12 -30.39 2.09
C SER A 146 0.89 -29.45 2.69
N MET A 147 1.78 -28.92 1.83
CA MET A 147 2.79 -27.96 2.23
C MET A 147 2.16 -26.74 2.92
N PRO A 148 2.58 -26.39 4.15
CA PRO A 148 2.18 -25.15 4.79
C PRO A 148 2.80 -23.96 4.07
N ASP A 149 2.06 -22.85 4.04
CA ASP A 149 2.53 -21.57 3.50
C ASP A 149 2.56 -20.56 4.65
N ILE A 150 3.76 -20.19 5.09
CA ILE A 150 3.99 -19.15 6.11
C ILE A 150 4.50 -17.91 5.39
N ASP A 151 3.57 -17.00 5.13
CA ASP A 151 3.83 -15.67 4.60
C ASP A 151 4.26 -14.73 5.73
N ILE A 152 5.33 -13.95 5.53
CA ILE A 152 5.84 -13.03 6.54
C ILE A 152 6.02 -11.63 5.95
N ASP A 153 5.44 -10.67 6.65
CA ASP A 153 5.56 -9.25 6.35
C ASP A 153 6.81 -8.69 7.06
N PHE A 154 7.72 -8.09 6.31
CA PHE A 154 8.87 -7.32 6.82
C PHE A 154 8.70 -5.85 6.47
N CYS A 155 9.43 -4.96 7.16
CA CYS A 155 9.52 -3.58 6.66
C CYS A 155 10.13 -3.56 5.24
N GLU A 156 9.55 -2.73 4.38
CA GLU A 156 9.92 -2.68 2.96
C GLU A 156 11.40 -2.32 2.75
N ARG A 157 11.95 -1.41 3.57
CA ARG A 157 13.30 -0.87 3.42
C ARG A 157 14.41 -1.87 3.77
N ARG A 158 14.19 -2.74 4.77
CA ARG A 158 15.24 -3.62 5.31
C ARG A 158 15.02 -5.12 5.05
N ARG A 159 13.96 -5.50 4.33
CA ARG A 159 13.71 -6.91 3.95
C ARG A 159 14.88 -7.56 3.19
N GLY A 160 15.64 -6.78 2.43
CA GLY A 160 16.83 -7.25 1.71
C GLY A 160 17.90 -7.81 2.64
N GLU A 161 18.06 -7.22 3.83
CA GLU A 161 19.03 -7.68 4.84
C GLU A 161 18.70 -9.10 5.34
N VAL A 162 17.40 -9.44 5.41
CA VAL A 162 16.93 -10.78 5.80
C VAL A 162 17.20 -11.79 4.69
N ILE A 163 16.93 -11.42 3.43
CA ILE A 163 17.25 -12.27 2.27
C ILE A 163 18.77 -12.54 2.21
N ASP A 164 19.58 -11.52 2.44
CA ASP A 164 21.04 -11.65 2.45
C ASP A 164 21.52 -12.51 3.63
N TYR A 165 20.86 -12.45 4.78
CA TYR A 165 21.12 -13.37 5.90
C TYR A 165 20.85 -14.82 5.50
N VAL A 166 19.69 -15.09 4.90
CA VAL A 166 19.32 -16.44 4.43
C VAL A 166 20.35 -16.95 3.42
N LYS A 167 20.75 -16.13 2.44
CA LYS A 167 21.83 -16.48 1.49
C LYS A 167 23.14 -16.82 2.19
N ARG A 168 23.60 -16.00 3.14
CA ARG A 168 24.85 -16.26 3.89
C ARG A 168 24.78 -17.55 4.71
N LYS A 169 23.61 -17.88 5.28
CA LYS A 169 23.43 -19.02 6.17
C LYS A 169 23.29 -20.35 5.43
N TYR A 170 22.46 -20.38 4.40
CA TYR A 170 22.13 -21.59 3.65
C TYR A 170 23.04 -21.82 2.44
N GLY A 171 23.68 -20.76 1.91
CA GLY A 171 24.54 -20.80 0.73
C GLY A 171 23.93 -19.97 -0.40
N GLU A 172 24.76 -19.19 -1.10
CA GLU A 172 24.29 -18.32 -2.20
C GLU A 172 23.69 -19.11 -3.38
N ASP A 173 24.16 -20.32 -3.60
CA ASP A 173 23.70 -21.26 -4.63
C ASP A 173 22.49 -22.10 -4.18
N HIS A 174 22.09 -22.04 -2.91
CA HIS A 174 20.92 -22.73 -2.34
C HIS A 174 19.69 -21.83 -2.21
N VAL A 175 19.81 -20.54 -2.55
CA VAL A 175 18.76 -19.54 -2.38
C VAL A 175 18.58 -18.74 -3.67
N ALA A 176 17.38 -18.76 -4.22
CA ALA A 176 17.05 -18.00 -5.43
C ALA A 176 15.71 -17.25 -5.26
N GLN A 177 15.60 -16.07 -5.88
CA GLN A 177 14.32 -15.38 -5.96
C GLN A 177 13.46 -16.00 -7.07
N ILE A 178 12.14 -15.93 -6.95
CA ILE A 178 11.23 -16.48 -7.95
C ILE A 178 11.06 -15.50 -9.10
N ILE A 179 11.08 -15.95 -10.35
CA ILE A 179 10.76 -15.09 -11.50
C ILE A 179 9.25 -14.86 -11.64
N THR A 180 8.91 -13.70 -12.17
CA THR A 180 7.55 -13.36 -12.61
C THR A 180 7.59 -12.89 -14.05
N PHE A 181 6.50 -13.15 -14.75
CA PHE A 181 6.32 -12.66 -16.12
C PHE A 181 5.19 -11.64 -16.14
N ASN A 182 5.51 -10.42 -16.55
CA ASN A 182 4.50 -9.43 -16.84
C ASN A 182 3.86 -9.79 -18.18
N THR A 183 2.54 -10.00 -18.18
CA THR A 183 1.81 -10.35 -19.40
C THR A 183 1.20 -9.13 -20.09
N LEU A 184 0.95 -9.23 -21.39
CA LEU A 184 0.25 -8.21 -22.16
C LEU A 184 -1.24 -8.17 -21.82
N LYS A 185 -1.61 -7.37 -20.81
CA LYS A 185 -3.01 -7.08 -20.50
C LYS A 185 -3.71 -6.33 -21.64
N ALA A 186 -5.01 -6.55 -21.81
CA ALA A 186 -5.87 -6.03 -22.89
C ALA A 186 -5.48 -4.63 -23.40
N LYS A 187 -5.41 -3.65 -22.48
CA LYS A 187 -5.08 -2.26 -22.79
C LYS A 187 -3.66 -2.07 -23.34
N ASN A 188 -2.68 -2.75 -22.77
CA ASN A 188 -1.29 -2.68 -23.23
C ASN A 188 -1.06 -3.50 -24.50
N ALA A 189 -1.76 -4.61 -24.68
CA ALA A 189 -1.75 -5.38 -25.93
C ALA A 189 -2.21 -4.50 -27.10
N VAL A 190 -3.35 -3.81 -26.95
CA VAL A 190 -3.85 -2.86 -27.95
C VAL A 190 -2.85 -1.75 -28.21
N ARG A 191 -2.32 -1.09 -27.17
CA ARG A 191 -1.31 -0.03 -27.34
C ARG A 191 -0.07 -0.46 -28.12
N ASN A 192 0.47 -1.63 -27.80
CA ASN A 192 1.68 -2.14 -28.45
C ASN A 192 1.41 -2.49 -29.92
N VAL A 193 0.28 -3.13 -30.21
CA VAL A 193 -0.11 -3.47 -31.58
C VAL A 193 -0.44 -2.22 -32.39
N SER A 194 -1.13 -1.23 -31.80
CA SER A 194 -1.40 0.06 -32.44
C SER A 194 -0.11 0.74 -32.90
N LYS A 195 0.93 0.76 -32.05
CA LYS A 195 2.25 1.29 -32.43
C LYS A 195 2.90 0.50 -33.56
N ALA A 196 2.85 -0.83 -33.50
CA ALA A 196 3.45 -1.69 -34.51
C ALA A 196 2.76 -1.55 -35.89
N ILE A 197 1.45 -1.34 -35.91
CA ILE A 197 0.65 -1.12 -37.13
C ILE A 197 0.75 0.35 -37.63
N GLY A 198 1.29 1.26 -36.81
CA GLY A 198 1.55 2.64 -37.20
C GLY A 198 0.39 3.60 -36.94
N LEU A 199 -0.47 3.32 -35.96
CA LEU A 199 -1.46 4.29 -35.48
C LEU A 199 -0.75 5.45 -34.76
N THR A 200 -1.34 6.64 -34.84
CA THR A 200 -0.85 7.80 -34.10
C THR A 200 -1.08 7.63 -32.60
N PHE A 201 -0.31 8.34 -31.77
CA PHE A 201 -0.47 8.32 -30.32
C PHE A 201 -1.88 8.77 -29.86
N ALA A 202 -2.55 9.61 -30.64
CA ALA A 202 -3.92 10.04 -30.37
C ALA A 202 -4.92 8.90 -30.59
N GLU A 203 -4.82 8.20 -31.72
CA GLU A 203 -5.67 7.04 -32.06
C GLU A 203 -5.43 5.88 -31.08
N GLU A 204 -4.17 5.60 -30.73
CA GLU A 204 -3.78 4.62 -29.71
C GLU A 204 -4.49 4.91 -28.38
N ASN A 205 -4.43 6.16 -27.91
CA ASN A 205 -5.04 6.55 -26.64
C ASN A 205 -6.56 6.56 -26.69
N GLU A 206 -7.17 6.88 -27.83
CA GLU A 206 -8.61 6.76 -28.00
C GLU A 206 -9.05 5.30 -27.88
N LEU A 207 -8.42 4.40 -28.64
CA LEU A 207 -8.76 2.99 -28.62
C LEU A 207 -8.54 2.35 -27.24
N ALA A 208 -7.42 2.67 -26.60
CA ALA A 208 -7.10 2.16 -25.26
C ALA A 208 -8.02 2.69 -24.15
N ARG A 209 -8.72 3.81 -24.35
CA ARG A 209 -9.69 4.36 -23.38
C ARG A 209 -11.04 3.66 -23.43
N GLU A 210 -11.39 3.08 -24.57
CA GLU A 210 -12.67 2.38 -24.74
C GLU A 210 -12.69 0.97 -24.12
N ILE A 211 -11.53 0.51 -23.63
CA ILE A 211 -11.39 -0.73 -22.85
C ILE A 211 -11.76 -0.44 -21.40
N PRO A 212 -12.82 -1.07 -20.85
CA PRO A 212 -13.24 -0.85 -19.46
C PRO A 212 -12.15 -1.18 -18.44
N ALA A 213 -12.16 -0.49 -17.30
CA ALA A 213 -11.20 -0.70 -16.21
C ALA A 213 -11.67 -1.80 -15.23
N VAL A 214 -12.15 -2.92 -15.77
CA VAL A 214 -12.58 -4.07 -14.94
C VAL A 214 -11.37 -4.98 -14.70
N LEU A 215 -11.24 -5.50 -13.47
CA LEU A 215 -10.16 -6.41 -13.10
C LEU A 215 -10.17 -7.65 -14.00
N ASN A 216 -9.02 -7.96 -14.61
CA ASN A 216 -8.84 -9.10 -15.51
C ASN A 216 -9.78 -9.13 -16.73
N ILE A 217 -10.21 -7.95 -17.22
CA ILE A 217 -10.98 -7.88 -18.47
C ILE A 217 -10.18 -8.42 -19.66
N THR A 218 -10.82 -9.26 -20.46
CA THR A 218 -10.28 -9.69 -21.75
C THR A 218 -10.75 -8.77 -22.87
N LEU A 219 -10.02 -8.69 -23.97
CA LEU A 219 -10.45 -7.92 -25.15
C LEU A 219 -11.78 -8.45 -25.72
N LYS A 220 -12.06 -9.75 -25.56
CA LYS A 220 -13.34 -10.36 -25.95
C LYS A 220 -14.50 -9.81 -25.12
N ASP A 221 -14.31 -9.71 -23.79
CA ASP A 221 -15.33 -9.16 -22.89
C ASP A 221 -15.47 -7.64 -23.07
N ALA A 222 -14.36 -6.94 -23.34
CA ALA A 222 -14.36 -5.51 -23.66
C ALA A 222 -15.20 -5.20 -24.91
N LEU A 223 -15.13 -6.04 -25.95
CA LEU A 223 -15.95 -5.90 -27.17
C LEU A 223 -17.45 -6.15 -26.92
N GLN A 224 -17.80 -6.95 -25.92
CA GLN A 224 -19.19 -7.21 -25.55
C GLN A 224 -19.78 -6.09 -24.68
N SER A 225 -18.97 -5.55 -23.77
CA SER A 225 -19.39 -4.52 -22.81
C SER A 225 -19.33 -3.11 -23.38
N SER A 226 -18.33 -2.79 -24.21
CA SER A 226 -18.15 -1.45 -24.79
C SER A 226 -18.74 -1.37 -26.21
N LYS A 227 -19.93 -0.77 -26.32
CA LYS A 227 -20.58 -0.54 -27.62
C LYS A 227 -19.71 0.29 -28.57
N ARG A 228 -19.00 1.30 -28.05
CA ARG A 228 -18.14 2.17 -28.86
C ARG A 228 -16.90 1.43 -29.38
N LEU A 229 -16.28 0.58 -28.57
CA LEU A 229 -15.16 -0.26 -29.02
C LEU A 229 -15.61 -1.18 -30.17
N LYS A 230 -16.81 -1.75 -30.05
CA LYS A 230 -17.40 -2.58 -31.10
C LYS A 230 -17.70 -1.80 -32.39
N GLU A 231 -18.25 -0.60 -32.29
CA GLU A 231 -18.47 0.27 -33.45
C GLU A 231 -17.15 0.63 -34.16
N MET A 232 -16.07 0.89 -33.41
CA MET A 232 -14.74 1.15 -33.98
C MET A 232 -14.14 -0.11 -34.63
N TYR A 233 -14.35 -1.27 -34.03
CA TYR A 233 -13.93 -2.57 -34.55
C TYR A 233 -14.64 -2.93 -35.87
N ASP A 234 -15.96 -2.71 -35.94
CA ASP A 234 -16.76 -3.01 -37.13
C ASP A 234 -16.59 -1.95 -38.24
N GLY A 235 -16.17 -0.73 -37.90
CA GLY A 235 -16.13 0.43 -38.79
C GLY A 235 -14.80 0.73 -39.48
N ASP A 236 -13.65 0.34 -38.90
CA ASP A 236 -12.31 0.56 -39.50
C ASP A 236 -11.51 -0.75 -39.52
N GLU A 237 -11.18 -1.21 -40.73
CA GLU A 237 -10.42 -2.45 -40.95
C GLU A 237 -9.03 -2.43 -40.28
N ARG A 238 -8.40 -1.25 -40.14
CA ARG A 238 -7.12 -1.13 -39.43
C ARG A 238 -7.31 -1.35 -37.93
N ILE A 239 -8.39 -0.81 -37.36
CA ILE A 239 -8.73 -1.01 -35.94
C ILE A 239 -9.10 -2.46 -35.69
N ARG A 240 -9.88 -3.07 -36.60
CA ARG A 240 -10.19 -4.50 -36.57
C ARG A 240 -8.93 -5.35 -36.50
N ARG A 241 -7.98 -5.11 -37.40
CA ARG A 241 -6.69 -5.81 -37.43
C ARG A 241 -5.88 -5.60 -36.16
N VAL A 242 -5.88 -4.39 -35.59
CA VAL A 242 -5.24 -4.10 -34.30
C VAL A 242 -5.86 -4.97 -33.21
N ILE A 243 -7.18 -4.99 -33.08
CA ILE A 243 -7.87 -5.71 -32.00
C ILE A 243 -7.71 -7.22 -32.17
N GLU A 244 -7.92 -7.78 -33.37
CA GLU A 244 -7.74 -9.22 -33.62
C GLU A 244 -6.31 -9.68 -33.32
N THR A 245 -5.30 -8.88 -33.72
CA THR A 245 -3.90 -9.17 -33.41
C THR A 245 -3.62 -9.01 -31.91
N ALA A 246 -4.19 -7.99 -31.25
CA ALA A 246 -4.03 -7.79 -29.82
C ALA A 246 -4.68 -8.92 -29.01
N MET A 247 -5.81 -9.48 -29.46
CA MET A 247 -6.45 -10.67 -28.86
C MET A 247 -5.54 -11.90 -28.95
N ALA A 248 -4.81 -12.08 -30.05
CA ALA A 248 -3.87 -13.18 -30.20
C ALA A 248 -2.59 -13.02 -29.35
N LEU A 249 -2.27 -11.78 -28.95
CA LEU A 249 -1.12 -11.46 -28.10
C LEU A 249 -1.50 -11.22 -26.62
N GLU A 250 -2.79 -11.22 -26.31
CA GLU A 250 -3.29 -11.03 -24.95
C GLU A 250 -2.74 -12.12 -24.03
N ASP A 251 -2.33 -11.72 -22.83
CA ASP A 251 -1.70 -12.56 -21.82
C ASP A 251 -0.39 -13.26 -22.22
N MET A 252 0.20 -12.94 -23.38
CA MET A 252 1.54 -13.38 -23.72
C MET A 252 2.58 -12.70 -22.80
N PRO A 253 3.62 -13.42 -22.34
CA PRO A 253 4.73 -12.84 -21.57
C PRO A 253 5.43 -11.73 -22.36
N LYS A 254 5.60 -10.56 -21.74
CA LYS A 254 6.26 -9.38 -22.34
C LYS A 254 7.67 -9.20 -21.81
N ASP A 255 7.83 -9.24 -20.50
CA ASP A 255 9.07 -9.01 -19.79
C ASP A 255 9.13 -9.87 -18.54
N SER A 256 10.35 -10.19 -18.12
CA SER A 256 10.60 -10.85 -16.85
C SER A 256 10.90 -9.83 -15.77
N GLY A 257 10.33 -10.06 -14.60
CA GLY A 257 10.66 -9.37 -13.36
C GLY A 257 10.93 -10.39 -12.26
N THR A 258 11.36 -9.91 -11.10
CA THR A 258 11.53 -10.75 -9.93
C THR A 258 10.27 -10.67 -9.05
N HIS A 259 9.82 -11.81 -8.53
CA HIS A 259 8.67 -11.88 -7.63
C HIS A 259 8.94 -10.96 -6.45
N ALA A 260 7.93 -10.15 -6.10
CA ALA A 260 8.10 -9.14 -5.08
C ALA A 260 8.47 -9.74 -3.72
N ALA A 261 8.08 -10.98 -3.42
CA ALA A 261 8.30 -11.62 -2.12
C ALA A 261 8.99 -13.00 -2.17
N GLY A 262 8.98 -13.66 -3.31
CA GLY A 262 9.11 -15.12 -3.37
C GLY A 262 10.57 -15.53 -3.41
N VAL A 263 10.97 -16.34 -2.42
CA VAL A 263 12.30 -16.92 -2.32
C VAL A 263 12.16 -18.44 -2.21
N VAL A 264 13.00 -19.17 -2.93
CA VAL A 264 13.14 -20.61 -2.80
C VAL A 264 14.42 -20.90 -2.04
N ILE A 265 14.33 -21.82 -1.08
CA ILE A 265 15.47 -22.35 -0.32
C ILE A 265 15.51 -23.86 -0.54
N THR A 266 16.65 -24.38 -0.99
CA THR A 266 16.81 -25.79 -1.33
C THR A 266 17.94 -26.48 -0.56
N LYS A 267 17.80 -27.80 -0.37
CA LYS A 267 18.83 -28.62 0.27
C LYS A 267 20.11 -28.72 -0.57
N ASN A 268 20.00 -28.94 -1.88
CA ASN A 268 21.12 -28.89 -2.83
C ASN A 268 21.12 -27.54 -3.59
N PRO A 269 22.14 -27.20 -4.40
CA PRO A 269 22.12 -26.00 -5.22
C PRO A 269 20.84 -25.91 -6.07
N VAL A 270 20.24 -24.71 -6.17
CA VAL A 270 18.95 -24.50 -6.84
C VAL A 270 18.97 -24.96 -8.29
N CYS A 271 20.13 -24.85 -8.95
CA CYS A 271 20.33 -25.28 -10.34
C CYS A 271 20.20 -26.79 -10.57
N GLU A 272 20.27 -27.62 -9.53
CA GLU A 272 19.97 -29.05 -9.63
C GLU A 272 18.47 -29.32 -9.80
N TYR A 273 17.62 -28.41 -9.34
CA TYR A 273 16.17 -28.55 -9.41
C TYR A 273 15.58 -27.78 -10.58
N VAL A 274 16.03 -26.53 -10.78
CA VAL A 274 15.42 -25.61 -11.76
C VAL A 274 16.45 -24.72 -12.45
N PRO A 275 16.21 -24.35 -13.73
CA PRO A 275 17.05 -23.39 -14.42
C PRO A 275 17.01 -22.00 -13.76
N LEU A 276 18.13 -21.29 -13.81
CA LEU A 276 18.32 -19.97 -13.20
C LEU A 276 18.52 -18.88 -14.26
N ALA A 277 18.26 -17.63 -13.89
CA ALA A 277 18.49 -16.44 -14.69
C ALA A 277 19.04 -15.30 -13.81
N LEU A 278 19.68 -14.32 -14.43
CA LEU A 278 20.05 -13.08 -13.77
C LEU A 278 18.94 -12.05 -13.99
N SER A 279 18.50 -11.43 -12.89
CA SER A 279 17.59 -10.30 -12.91
C SER A 279 18.22 -9.14 -13.68
N LYS A 280 17.50 -8.58 -14.65
CA LYS A 280 17.96 -7.41 -15.43
C LYS A 280 18.08 -6.13 -14.60
N LYS A 281 17.53 -6.11 -13.38
CA LYS A 281 17.43 -4.89 -12.55
C LYS A 281 18.64 -4.73 -11.62
N ASP A 282 19.14 -5.84 -11.09
CA ASP A 282 20.08 -5.88 -9.97
C ASP A 282 21.03 -7.09 -10.01
N ASP A 283 21.07 -7.82 -11.12
CA ASP A 283 21.88 -9.04 -11.31
C ASP A 283 21.65 -10.13 -10.23
N SER A 284 20.52 -10.06 -9.51
CA SER A 284 20.13 -11.09 -8.54
C SER A 284 19.76 -12.41 -9.23
N ILE A 285 20.08 -13.53 -8.59
CA ILE A 285 19.75 -14.87 -9.09
C ILE A 285 18.25 -15.11 -8.94
N THR A 286 17.60 -15.40 -10.06
CA THR A 286 16.18 -15.76 -10.14
C THR A 286 15.98 -17.15 -10.74
N THR A 287 14.90 -17.84 -10.39
CA THR A 287 14.48 -19.06 -11.09
C THR A 287 14.02 -18.72 -12.52
N GLN A 288 13.93 -19.68 -13.45
CA GLN A 288 13.22 -19.45 -14.72
C GLN A 288 11.77 -19.95 -14.68
N TYR A 289 11.41 -20.73 -13.66
CA TYR A 289 10.05 -21.19 -13.43
C TYR A 289 9.31 -20.27 -12.47
N VAL A 290 8.05 -20.02 -12.81
CA VAL A 290 7.13 -19.23 -11.98
C VAL A 290 6.71 -20.00 -10.73
N MET A 291 6.16 -19.27 -9.76
CA MET A 291 5.69 -19.78 -8.47
C MET A 291 4.90 -21.09 -8.57
N THR A 292 3.87 -21.15 -9.42
CA THR A 292 3.00 -22.33 -9.53
C THR A 292 3.75 -23.57 -10.00
N THR A 293 4.68 -23.42 -10.94
CA THR A 293 5.49 -24.54 -11.45
C THR A 293 6.49 -25.02 -10.40
N LEU A 294 7.05 -24.11 -9.60
CA LEU A 294 7.94 -24.48 -8.48
C LEU A 294 7.21 -25.28 -7.41
N GLU A 295 5.98 -24.89 -7.08
CA GLU A 295 5.11 -25.61 -6.14
C GLU A 295 4.74 -27.01 -6.65
N GLU A 296 4.42 -27.15 -7.95
CA GLU A 296 4.13 -28.45 -8.58
C GLU A 296 5.35 -29.39 -8.57
N LEU A 297 6.56 -28.83 -8.71
CA LEU A 297 7.83 -29.53 -8.56
C LEU A 297 8.18 -29.84 -7.09
N GLY A 298 7.35 -29.40 -6.13
CA GLY A 298 7.51 -29.69 -4.71
C GLY A 298 8.63 -28.90 -4.03
N LEU A 299 9.09 -27.81 -4.64
CA LEU A 299 10.03 -26.88 -4.01
C LEU A 299 9.30 -25.98 -3.01
N LEU A 300 9.93 -25.78 -1.86
CA LEU A 300 9.41 -24.89 -0.84
C LEU A 300 9.63 -23.43 -1.23
N LYS A 301 8.54 -22.66 -1.28
CA LYS A 301 8.59 -21.21 -1.35
C LYS A 301 8.47 -20.59 0.04
N MET A 302 9.09 -19.43 0.19
CA MET A 302 8.91 -18.54 1.33
C MET A 302 8.67 -17.12 0.80
N ASP A 303 7.61 -16.47 1.27
CA ASP A 303 7.28 -15.11 0.85
C ASP A 303 7.75 -14.08 1.89
N PHE A 304 8.79 -13.32 1.52
CA PHE A 304 9.37 -12.19 2.24
C PHE A 304 8.71 -10.89 1.75
N LEU A 305 7.51 -10.62 2.25
CA LEU A 305 6.72 -9.47 1.82
C LEU A 305 7.27 -8.16 2.41
N GLY A 306 7.19 -7.08 1.65
CA GLY A 306 7.46 -5.73 2.14
C GLY A 306 6.15 -5.04 2.49
N LEU A 307 5.93 -4.75 3.77
CA LEU A 307 4.76 -4.00 4.24
C LEU A 307 5.17 -2.59 4.66
N ARG A 308 4.70 -1.59 3.90
CA ARG A 308 4.99 -0.16 4.14
C ARG A 308 4.66 0.27 5.56
N ASN A 309 3.55 -0.20 6.14
CA ASN A 309 3.11 0.25 7.47
C ASN A 309 4.03 -0.22 8.61
N LEU A 310 4.75 -1.33 8.46
CA LEU A 310 5.78 -1.72 9.43
C LEU A 310 6.94 -0.72 9.43
N THR A 311 7.27 -0.19 8.25
CA THR A 311 8.24 0.88 8.09
C THR A 311 7.78 2.17 8.79
N VAL A 312 6.50 2.55 8.61
CA VAL A 312 5.89 3.72 9.25
C VAL A 312 5.89 3.59 10.77
N ILE A 313 5.45 2.45 11.28
CA ILE A 313 5.42 2.15 12.72
C ILE A 313 6.83 2.27 13.30
N HIS A 314 7.83 1.69 12.65
CA HIS A 314 9.20 1.73 13.12
C HIS A 314 9.82 3.14 13.08
N ASP A 315 9.55 3.92 12.03
CA ASP A 315 10.01 5.31 11.98
C ASP A 315 9.35 6.15 13.09
N ALA A 316 8.06 5.95 13.34
CA ALA A 316 7.35 6.61 14.43
C ALA A 316 7.93 6.19 15.80
N GLU A 317 8.16 4.89 16.02
CA GLU A 317 8.77 4.35 17.25
C GLU A 317 10.16 4.95 17.50
N ASN A 318 11.00 5.04 16.46
CA ASN A 318 12.32 5.68 16.55
C ASN A 318 12.23 7.17 16.90
N GLU A 319 11.26 7.89 16.33
CA GLU A 319 11.04 9.31 16.62
C GLU A 319 10.54 9.51 18.06
N ILE A 320 9.57 8.71 18.49
CA ILE A 320 9.05 8.70 19.87
C ILE A 320 10.17 8.35 20.85
N GLY A 321 11.06 7.42 20.50
CA GLY A 321 12.20 7.02 21.33
C GLY A 321 13.16 8.17 21.67
N LYS A 322 13.16 9.27 20.91
CA LYS A 322 13.94 10.48 21.22
C LYS A 322 13.40 11.23 22.44
N THR A 323 12.09 11.16 22.71
CA THR A 323 11.42 11.85 23.83
C THR A 323 10.99 10.89 24.93
N VAL A 324 10.62 9.66 24.58
CA VAL A 324 10.21 8.57 25.48
C VAL A 324 11.16 7.38 25.28
N PRO A 325 12.32 7.37 25.97
CA PRO A 325 13.29 6.28 25.83
C PRO A 325 12.67 4.93 26.22
N GLY A 326 12.84 3.93 25.35
CA GLY A 326 12.33 2.57 25.59
C GLY A 326 10.86 2.35 25.22
N PHE A 327 10.19 3.33 24.59
CA PHE A 327 8.89 3.09 23.97
C PHE A 327 9.00 1.94 22.96
N SER A 328 8.05 1.01 23.01
CA SER A 328 7.93 -0.02 22.00
C SER A 328 6.49 -0.30 21.62
N ILE A 329 6.24 -0.37 20.30
CA ILE A 329 4.90 -0.63 19.76
C ILE A 329 4.36 -2.01 20.16
N ASP A 330 5.23 -2.98 20.43
CA ASP A 330 4.86 -4.34 20.81
C ASP A 330 4.33 -4.42 22.26
N THR A 331 4.47 -3.34 23.04
CA THR A 331 4.10 -3.29 24.46
C THR A 331 2.86 -2.45 24.76
N ILE A 332 2.22 -1.88 23.73
CA ILE A 332 1.02 -1.05 23.91
C ILE A 332 -0.15 -1.89 24.45
N PRO A 333 -1.04 -1.30 25.26
CA PRO A 333 -2.28 -1.98 25.69
C PRO A 333 -3.15 -2.30 24.47
N ASP A 334 -3.91 -3.39 24.53
CA ASP A 334 -4.82 -3.83 23.46
C ASP A 334 -6.28 -3.38 23.66
N ASP A 335 -6.54 -2.62 24.73
CA ASP A 335 -7.84 -2.14 25.19
C ASP A 335 -7.91 -0.61 25.38
N ASP A 336 -7.05 0.15 24.68
CA ASP A 336 -7.00 1.61 24.80
C ASP A 336 -8.26 2.29 24.24
N MET A 337 -9.14 2.72 25.14
CA MET A 337 -10.42 3.34 24.77
C MET A 337 -10.25 4.66 23.99
N ALA A 338 -9.19 5.43 24.22
CA ALA A 338 -8.96 6.67 23.48
C ALA A 338 -8.73 6.41 21.98
N THR A 339 -7.98 5.34 21.66
CA THR A 339 -7.78 4.87 20.29
C THR A 339 -9.09 4.43 19.65
N PHE A 340 -9.91 3.67 20.37
CA PHE A 340 -11.22 3.22 19.91
C PHE A 340 -12.20 4.38 19.71
N ASP A 341 -12.23 5.36 20.62
CA ASP A 341 -13.06 6.55 20.51
C ASP A 341 -12.67 7.41 19.31
N MET A 342 -11.36 7.51 19.01
CA MET A 342 -10.87 8.18 17.79
C MET A 342 -11.38 7.48 16.52
N LEU A 343 -11.34 6.14 16.48
CA LEU A 343 -11.84 5.35 15.35
C LEU A 343 -13.37 5.48 15.21
N ALA A 344 -14.10 5.42 16.33
CA ALA A 344 -15.55 5.62 16.38
C ALA A 344 -15.97 7.03 15.92
N ALA A 345 -15.13 8.04 16.14
CA ALA A 345 -15.31 9.39 15.63
C ALA A 345 -14.99 9.54 14.12
N GLY A 346 -14.55 8.47 13.44
CA GLY A 346 -14.28 8.47 12.00
C GLY A 346 -12.95 9.10 11.60
N LYS A 347 -12.03 9.29 12.55
CA LYS A 347 -10.70 9.86 12.29
C LYS A 347 -9.73 8.79 11.76
N THR A 348 -10.11 8.08 10.70
CA THR A 348 -9.37 6.91 10.19
C THR A 348 -8.40 7.22 9.04
N SER A 349 -8.28 8.49 8.62
CA SER A 349 -7.27 8.90 7.62
C SER A 349 -5.86 8.52 8.09
N GLY A 350 -5.10 7.84 7.22
CA GLY A 350 -3.77 7.35 7.57
C GLY A 350 -3.74 6.16 8.54
N VAL A 351 -4.86 5.51 8.84
CA VAL A 351 -4.91 4.27 9.65
C VAL A 351 -4.97 3.05 8.74
N PHE A 352 -4.05 2.10 8.91
CA PHE A 352 -3.91 0.95 8.02
C PHE A 352 -5.23 0.17 7.86
N GLN A 353 -5.57 -0.20 6.61
CA GLN A 353 -6.82 -0.89 6.21
C GLN A 353 -8.13 -0.09 6.41
N LEU A 354 -8.12 1.05 7.11
CA LEU A 354 -9.33 1.76 7.53
C LEU A 354 -9.52 3.14 6.87
N GLU A 355 -8.72 3.48 5.85
CA GLU A 355 -8.70 4.82 5.25
C GLU A 355 -9.83 5.13 4.27
N SER A 356 -10.47 4.12 3.65
CA SER A 356 -11.48 4.39 2.61
C SER A 356 -12.77 4.93 3.21
N ALA A 357 -13.45 5.85 2.51
CA ALA A 357 -14.65 6.52 3.00
C ALA A 357 -15.74 5.55 3.49
N GLY A 358 -15.99 4.46 2.75
CA GLY A 358 -16.97 3.46 3.19
C GLY A 358 -16.48 2.64 4.38
N MET A 359 -15.18 2.32 4.49
CA MET A 359 -14.62 1.67 5.67
C MET A 359 -14.72 2.58 6.91
N THR A 360 -14.47 3.88 6.76
CA THR A 360 -14.72 4.90 7.80
C THR A 360 -16.20 4.92 8.19
N GLY A 361 -17.11 4.80 7.21
CA GLY A 361 -18.55 4.67 7.44
C GLY A 361 -18.93 3.45 8.28
N VAL A 362 -18.37 2.28 7.99
CA VAL A 362 -18.59 1.07 8.81
C VAL A 362 -17.99 1.24 10.20
N CYS A 363 -16.78 1.81 10.29
CA CYS A 363 -16.08 2.04 11.55
C CYS A 363 -16.88 2.96 12.48
N THR A 364 -17.34 4.10 11.98
CA THR A 364 -18.22 5.03 12.73
C THR A 364 -19.58 4.42 13.06
N GLY A 365 -20.14 3.64 12.13
CA GLY A 365 -21.41 2.94 12.32
C GLY A 365 -21.35 1.93 13.46
N LEU A 366 -20.25 1.18 13.56
CA LEU A 366 -20.01 0.16 14.56
C LEU A 366 -19.58 0.76 15.91
N GLY A 367 -18.67 1.73 15.89
CA GLY A 367 -18.00 2.24 17.09
C GLY A 367 -17.17 1.13 17.74
N PRO A 368 -16.04 0.73 17.12
CA PRO A 368 -15.25 -0.42 17.60
C PRO A 368 -14.78 -0.20 19.04
N LYS A 369 -14.81 -1.24 19.87
CA LYS A 369 -14.36 -1.22 21.28
C LYS A 369 -13.29 -2.26 21.59
N SER A 370 -12.92 -3.07 20.60
CA SER A 370 -11.85 -4.06 20.72
C SER A 370 -11.21 -4.34 19.36
N ILE A 371 -10.08 -5.06 19.38
CA ILE A 371 -9.41 -5.53 18.16
C ILE A 371 -10.31 -6.49 17.36
N GLU A 372 -11.20 -7.25 18.01
CA GLU A 372 -12.19 -8.10 17.35
C GLU A 372 -13.18 -7.30 16.51
N ASP A 373 -13.60 -6.10 16.96
CA ASP A 373 -14.45 -5.23 16.14
C ASP A 373 -13.70 -4.74 14.90
N ILE A 374 -12.42 -4.35 15.03
CA ILE A 374 -11.57 -3.99 13.88
C ILE A 374 -11.42 -5.19 12.93
N THR A 375 -11.23 -6.39 13.49
CA THR A 375 -11.15 -7.64 12.73
C THR A 375 -12.43 -7.89 11.92
N ALA A 376 -13.61 -7.63 12.50
CA ALA A 376 -14.88 -7.76 11.81
C ALA A 376 -15.05 -6.71 10.70
N ILE A 377 -14.68 -5.46 10.96
CA ILE A 377 -14.69 -4.38 9.96
C ILE A 377 -13.87 -4.76 8.72
N ILE A 378 -12.63 -5.23 8.91
CA ILE A 378 -11.72 -5.66 7.83
C ILE A 378 -12.27 -6.86 7.04
N ALA A 379 -13.01 -7.75 7.71
CA ALA A 379 -13.59 -8.93 7.09
C ALA A 379 -14.89 -8.62 6.30
N LEU A 380 -15.72 -7.70 6.81
CA LEU A 380 -17.04 -7.40 6.27
C LEU A 380 -17.04 -6.47 5.05
N TYR A 381 -16.13 -5.49 5.01
CA TYR A 381 -16.13 -4.46 3.96
C TYR A 381 -15.52 -4.97 2.65
N ARG A 382 -16.23 -5.90 2.00
CA ARG A 382 -15.88 -6.54 0.73
C ARG A 382 -17.15 -6.82 -0.09
N PRO A 383 -17.07 -6.91 -1.43
CA PRO A 383 -18.21 -7.29 -2.27
C PRO A 383 -18.79 -8.65 -1.84
N GLY A 384 -20.09 -8.69 -1.52
CA GLY A 384 -20.79 -9.87 -0.98
C GLY A 384 -21.19 -9.71 0.49
N PRO A 385 -20.25 -9.81 1.46
CA PRO A 385 -20.58 -9.67 2.87
C PRO A 385 -21.00 -8.24 3.26
N MET A 386 -20.78 -7.24 2.39
CA MET A 386 -21.30 -5.88 2.53
C MET A 386 -22.82 -5.82 2.79
N ASP A 387 -23.61 -6.71 2.17
CA ASP A 387 -25.07 -6.76 2.37
C ASP A 387 -25.46 -7.09 3.83
N SER A 388 -24.53 -7.67 4.59
CA SER A 388 -24.72 -8.02 6.00
C SER A 388 -24.33 -6.91 6.97
N ILE A 389 -23.64 -5.86 6.50
CA ILE A 389 -23.21 -4.73 7.33
C ILE A 389 -24.41 -4.07 8.03
N PRO A 390 -25.54 -3.76 7.36
CA PRO A 390 -26.68 -3.14 8.04
C PRO A 390 -27.21 -3.98 9.22
N ARG A 391 -27.36 -5.29 9.03
CA ARG A 391 -27.78 -6.23 10.09
C ARG A 391 -26.75 -6.29 11.22
N PHE A 392 -25.47 -6.32 10.88
CA PHE A 392 -24.38 -6.34 11.85
C PHE A 392 -24.36 -5.08 12.72
N LEU A 393 -24.51 -3.90 12.11
CA LEU A 393 -24.57 -2.61 12.79
C LEU A 393 -25.83 -2.48 13.66
N GLU A 394 -26.99 -2.92 13.14
CA GLU A 394 -28.25 -2.91 13.90
C GLU A 394 -28.16 -3.80 15.14
N ASN A 395 -27.64 -5.01 14.99
CA ASN A 395 -27.47 -5.96 16.09
C ASN A 395 -26.44 -5.50 17.14
N ASN A 396 -25.39 -4.81 16.72
CA ASN A 396 -24.44 -4.20 17.66
C ASN A 396 -25.10 -3.10 18.50
N ARG A 397 -25.91 -2.23 17.88
CA ARG A 397 -26.63 -1.15 18.58
C ARG A 397 -27.78 -1.67 19.46
N HIS A 398 -28.38 -2.77 19.04
CA HIS A 398 -29.54 -3.40 19.66
C HIS A 398 -29.28 -4.89 19.92
N PRO A 399 -28.50 -5.23 20.97
CA PRO A 399 -28.20 -6.62 21.30
C PRO A 399 -29.46 -7.49 21.49
N GLU A 400 -30.59 -6.90 21.86
CA GLU A 400 -31.89 -7.56 22.00
C GLU A 400 -32.47 -8.09 20.67
N LYS A 401 -31.99 -7.59 19.52
CA LYS A 401 -32.41 -8.05 18.19
C LYS A 401 -31.61 -9.24 17.68
N ILE A 402 -30.55 -9.64 18.40
CA ILE A 402 -29.74 -10.79 18.02
C ILE A 402 -30.55 -12.06 18.20
N THR A 403 -30.93 -12.68 17.08
CA THR A 403 -31.63 -13.96 17.06
C THR A 403 -30.74 -15.07 16.52
N TYR A 404 -30.64 -16.17 17.26
CA TYR A 404 -29.95 -17.38 16.82
C TYR A 404 -30.96 -18.44 16.38
N LYS A 405 -30.70 -19.09 15.23
CA LYS A 405 -31.53 -20.21 14.76
C LYS A 405 -31.51 -21.42 15.72
N HIS A 406 -30.45 -21.55 16.51
CA HIS A 406 -30.29 -22.60 17.51
C HIS A 406 -29.37 -22.12 18.66
N PRO A 407 -29.59 -22.52 19.93
CA PRO A 407 -28.73 -22.13 21.06
C PRO A 407 -27.25 -22.46 20.89
N LEU A 408 -26.92 -23.56 20.19
CA LEU A 408 -25.52 -23.95 19.91
C LEU A 408 -24.76 -22.95 19.03
N LEU A 409 -25.45 -22.04 18.32
CA LEU A 409 -24.82 -21.00 17.51
C LEU A 409 -24.37 -19.78 18.32
N GLU A 410 -24.98 -19.53 19.48
CA GLU A 410 -24.68 -18.38 20.33
C GLU A 410 -23.19 -18.25 20.66
N PRO A 411 -22.49 -19.28 21.21
CA PRO A 411 -21.08 -19.15 21.55
C PRO A 411 -20.16 -18.93 20.33
N ILE A 412 -20.61 -19.28 19.12
CA ILE A 412 -19.83 -19.16 17.87
C ILE A 412 -20.00 -17.77 17.25
N LEU A 413 -21.24 -17.26 17.23
CA LEU A 413 -21.62 -16.05 16.50
C LEU A 413 -21.75 -14.82 17.39
N LYS A 414 -21.64 -14.94 18.72
CA LYS A 414 -21.71 -13.80 19.65
C LYS A 414 -20.67 -12.72 19.35
N VAL A 415 -19.45 -13.12 18.99
CA VAL A 415 -18.35 -12.19 18.63
C VAL A 415 -18.60 -11.43 17.32
N THR A 416 -19.62 -11.81 16.56
CA THR A 416 -20.01 -11.18 15.28
C THR A 416 -21.50 -10.83 15.27
N TYR A 417 -22.07 -10.54 16.44
CA TYR A 417 -23.45 -10.10 16.63
C TYR A 417 -24.50 -10.98 15.91
N GLY A 418 -24.26 -12.30 15.84
CA GLY A 418 -25.16 -13.28 15.23
C GLY A 418 -24.99 -13.49 13.72
N CYS A 419 -24.00 -12.86 13.09
CA CYS A 419 -23.71 -13.01 11.66
C CYS A 419 -22.55 -13.98 11.42
N ILE A 420 -22.61 -14.78 10.35
CA ILE A 420 -21.48 -15.62 9.90
C ILE A 420 -20.52 -14.74 9.10
N VAL A 421 -19.30 -14.55 9.61
CA VAL A 421 -18.28 -13.68 8.97
C VAL A 421 -17.01 -14.47 8.66
N TYR A 422 -16.61 -15.37 9.56
CA TYR A 422 -15.33 -16.06 9.47
C TYR A 422 -15.45 -17.51 9.02
N GLN A 423 -14.41 -18.01 8.37
CA GLN A 423 -14.27 -19.41 8.01
C GLN A 423 -14.16 -20.31 9.25
N GLU A 424 -13.51 -19.81 10.29
CA GLU A 424 -13.38 -20.45 11.61
C GLU A 424 -14.75 -20.65 12.27
N GLN A 425 -15.70 -19.73 12.08
CA GLN A 425 -17.07 -19.91 12.54
C GLN A 425 -17.78 -21.03 11.79
N VAL A 426 -17.56 -21.13 10.47
CA VAL A 426 -18.10 -22.25 9.68
C VAL A 426 -17.55 -23.58 10.20
N ILE A 427 -16.24 -23.67 10.43
CA ILE A 427 -15.59 -24.86 11.00
C ILE A 427 -16.23 -25.24 12.35
N GLU A 428 -16.42 -24.28 13.24
CA GLU A 428 -17.07 -24.53 14.54
C GLU A 428 -18.52 -24.96 14.42
N ILE A 429 -19.27 -24.42 13.46
CA ILE A 429 -20.67 -24.83 13.26
C ILE A 429 -20.71 -26.31 12.83
N PHE A 430 -19.85 -26.73 11.90
CA PHE A 430 -19.75 -28.14 11.52
C PHE A 430 -19.32 -29.04 12.68
N ARG A 431 -18.37 -28.59 13.51
CA ARG A 431 -17.92 -29.34 14.68
C ARG A 431 -19.00 -29.48 15.75
N LYS A 432 -19.58 -28.37 16.20
CA LYS A 432 -20.52 -28.33 17.34
C LYS A 432 -21.92 -28.84 16.97
N LEU A 433 -22.41 -28.51 15.78
CA LEU A 433 -23.74 -28.96 15.35
C LEU A 433 -23.64 -30.31 14.64
N GLY A 434 -22.74 -30.47 13.67
CA GLY A 434 -22.65 -31.70 12.85
C GLY A 434 -21.83 -32.84 13.49
N GLY A 435 -20.96 -32.54 14.46
CA GLY A 435 -20.05 -33.54 15.06
C GLY A 435 -18.84 -33.89 14.19
N PHE A 436 -18.43 -33.00 13.29
CA PHE A 436 -17.24 -33.18 12.45
C PHE A 436 -15.96 -32.98 13.26
N SER A 437 -14.87 -33.64 12.87
CA SER A 437 -13.53 -33.26 13.32
C SER A 437 -13.16 -31.87 12.75
N LEU A 438 -12.17 -31.20 13.35
CA LEU A 438 -11.65 -29.93 12.81
C LEU A 438 -11.07 -30.11 11.39
N GLY A 439 -10.38 -31.22 11.13
CA GLY A 439 -9.85 -31.59 9.82
C GLY A 439 -10.94 -31.78 8.77
N GLN A 440 -12.00 -32.54 9.10
CA GLN A 440 -13.14 -32.78 8.20
C GLN A 440 -13.88 -31.47 7.88
N ALA A 441 -14.05 -30.60 8.88
CA ALA A 441 -14.73 -29.33 8.71
C ALA A 441 -13.95 -28.36 7.79
N ASP A 442 -12.61 -28.30 7.87
CA ASP A 442 -11.81 -27.52 6.91
C ASP A 442 -11.91 -28.07 5.48
N MET A 443 -12.00 -29.39 5.31
CA MET A 443 -12.22 -29.98 3.98
C MET A 443 -13.54 -29.50 3.35
N ILE A 444 -14.62 -29.40 4.13
CA ILE A 444 -15.90 -28.89 3.66
C ILE A 444 -15.80 -27.41 3.27
N ARG A 445 -15.19 -26.61 4.15
CA ARG A 445 -14.94 -25.18 3.88
C ARG A 445 -14.17 -25.00 2.55
N ARG A 446 -13.18 -25.84 2.28
CA ARG A 446 -12.45 -25.87 0.98
C ARG A 446 -13.35 -26.24 -0.19
N ALA A 447 -14.18 -27.27 -0.05
CA ALA A 447 -15.11 -27.69 -1.11
C ALA A 447 -16.10 -26.58 -1.45
N MET A 448 -16.60 -25.86 -0.44
CA MET A 448 -17.46 -24.69 -0.61
C MET A 448 -16.75 -23.55 -1.35
N SER A 449 -15.53 -23.17 -0.94
CA SER A 449 -14.75 -22.13 -1.64
C SER A 449 -14.41 -22.49 -3.10
N LYS A 450 -14.27 -23.79 -3.42
CA LYS A 450 -13.99 -24.28 -4.79
C LYS A 450 -15.25 -24.57 -5.62
N LYS A 451 -16.45 -24.27 -5.10
CA LYS A 451 -17.74 -24.49 -5.78
C LYS A 451 -17.94 -25.91 -6.33
N LYS A 452 -17.50 -26.92 -5.57
CA LYS A 452 -17.66 -28.32 -5.95
C LYS A 452 -19.06 -28.83 -5.62
N GLN A 453 -20.03 -28.52 -6.46
CA GLN A 453 -21.46 -28.74 -6.20
C GLN A 453 -21.80 -30.17 -5.76
N ALA A 454 -21.19 -31.18 -6.39
CA ALA A 454 -21.42 -32.59 -6.05
C ALA A 454 -20.91 -32.98 -4.65
N GLU A 455 -19.76 -32.43 -4.22
CA GLU A 455 -19.24 -32.64 -2.86
C GLU A 455 -20.12 -31.92 -1.83
N ILE A 456 -20.53 -30.67 -2.13
CA ILE A 456 -21.34 -29.85 -1.23
C ILE A 456 -22.71 -30.50 -0.94
N GLU A 457 -23.39 -31.06 -1.94
CA GLU A 457 -24.70 -31.70 -1.70
C GLU A 457 -24.56 -32.99 -0.87
N LYS A 458 -23.48 -33.75 -1.08
CA LYS A 458 -23.18 -34.95 -0.28
C LYS A 458 -22.94 -34.59 1.19
N GLU A 459 -22.19 -33.52 1.44
CA GLU A 459 -21.89 -33.09 2.80
C GLU A 459 -23.11 -32.47 3.50
N ARG A 460 -24.09 -31.92 2.76
CA ARG A 460 -25.38 -31.47 3.33
C ARG A 460 -26.11 -32.58 4.06
N ARG A 461 -26.22 -33.75 3.42
CA ARG A 461 -26.85 -34.93 4.04
C ARG A 461 -26.06 -35.38 5.27
N THR A 462 -24.73 -35.42 5.15
CA THR A 462 -23.82 -35.80 6.23
C THR A 462 -23.95 -34.85 7.44
N PHE A 463 -24.09 -33.54 7.20
CA PHE A 463 -24.27 -32.55 8.25
C PHE A 463 -25.57 -32.76 9.04
N ILE A 464 -26.66 -33.07 8.35
CA ILE A 464 -27.97 -33.24 8.97
C ILE A 464 -28.10 -34.61 9.64
N GLU A 465 -27.86 -35.69 8.90
CA GLU A 465 -28.15 -37.08 9.31
C GLU A 465 -26.96 -37.78 9.98
N GLY A 466 -25.74 -37.28 9.77
CA GLY A 466 -24.49 -37.92 10.20
C GLY A 466 -23.96 -38.94 9.21
N ASP A 467 -22.72 -39.39 9.43
CA ASP A 467 -22.07 -40.48 8.72
C ASP A 467 -21.24 -41.33 9.70
N PRO A 468 -21.76 -42.50 10.12
CA PRO A 468 -21.05 -43.39 11.03
C PRO A 468 -19.70 -43.87 10.52
N SER A 469 -19.49 -43.94 9.20
CA SER A 469 -18.22 -44.39 8.62
C SER A 469 -17.07 -43.40 8.83
N ARG A 470 -17.43 -42.11 9.00
CA ARG A 470 -16.50 -41.00 9.26
C ARG A 470 -16.53 -40.53 10.72
N ASN A 471 -17.25 -41.26 11.58
CA ASN A 471 -17.50 -40.91 12.97
C ASN A 471 -18.21 -39.55 13.16
N ILE A 472 -19.12 -39.20 12.24
CA ILE A 472 -19.89 -37.94 12.27
C ILE A 472 -21.30 -38.25 12.80
N CYS A 473 -21.69 -37.64 13.91
CA CYS A 473 -22.98 -37.93 14.55
C CYS A 473 -24.19 -37.26 13.87
N GLY A 474 -23.99 -36.12 13.20
CA GLY A 474 -25.04 -35.34 12.54
C GLY A 474 -25.80 -34.40 13.49
N ALA A 475 -26.33 -33.32 12.93
CA ALA A 475 -27.05 -32.27 13.64
C ALA A 475 -28.29 -32.78 14.38
N LEU A 476 -28.99 -33.77 13.80
CA LEU A 476 -30.16 -34.39 14.43
C LEU A 476 -29.83 -35.07 15.76
N LYS A 477 -28.68 -35.75 15.86
CA LYS A 477 -28.26 -36.41 17.12
C LYS A 477 -27.80 -35.41 18.19
N ASN A 478 -27.35 -34.23 17.77
CA ASN A 478 -26.96 -33.14 18.66
C ASN A 478 -28.14 -32.22 19.06
N GLY A 479 -29.38 -32.64 18.77
CA GLY A 479 -30.59 -31.94 19.20
C GLY A 479 -31.03 -30.79 18.30
N VAL A 480 -30.43 -30.62 17.11
CA VAL A 480 -30.83 -29.59 16.14
C VAL A 480 -31.94 -30.14 15.25
N PRO A 481 -33.13 -29.51 15.18
CA PRO A 481 -34.21 -29.95 14.29
C PRO A 481 -33.79 -29.95 12.81
N LYS A 482 -34.34 -30.86 12.00
CA LYS A 482 -33.98 -31.05 10.59
C LYS A 482 -34.07 -29.75 9.77
N ASP A 483 -35.18 -29.03 9.92
CA ASP A 483 -35.44 -27.81 9.15
C ASP A 483 -34.49 -26.67 9.55
N VAL A 484 -34.15 -26.60 10.84
CA VAL A 484 -33.17 -25.65 11.38
C VAL A 484 -31.77 -25.98 10.87
N ALA A 485 -31.36 -27.25 10.90
CA ALA A 485 -30.07 -27.69 10.39
C ALA A 485 -29.92 -27.42 8.89
N ALA A 486 -30.96 -27.70 8.09
CA ALA A 486 -30.98 -27.39 6.67
C ALA A 486 -30.86 -25.87 6.44
N GLY A 487 -31.64 -25.06 7.16
CA GLY A 487 -31.58 -23.61 7.04
C GLY A 487 -30.28 -22.97 7.52
N ILE A 488 -29.52 -23.62 8.42
CA ILE A 488 -28.16 -23.20 8.80
C ILE A 488 -27.17 -23.57 7.69
N TYR A 489 -27.31 -24.76 7.10
CA TYR A 489 -26.45 -25.18 5.98
C TYR A 489 -26.60 -24.27 4.77
N ASP A 490 -27.83 -23.88 4.44
CA ASP A 490 -28.11 -22.99 3.32
C ASP A 490 -27.49 -21.59 3.55
N GLU A 491 -27.58 -21.05 4.77
CA GLU A 491 -26.90 -19.81 5.14
C GLU A 491 -25.38 -19.93 5.02
N ILE A 492 -24.79 -21.04 5.48
CA ILE A 492 -23.36 -21.28 5.29
C ILE A 492 -23.00 -21.35 3.80
N TYR A 493 -23.80 -22.02 2.98
CA TYR A 493 -23.53 -22.16 1.54
C TYR A 493 -23.52 -20.80 0.84
N ASP A 494 -24.51 -19.95 1.13
CA ASP A 494 -24.60 -18.60 0.57
C ASP A 494 -23.40 -17.73 1.00
N PHE A 495 -22.99 -17.83 2.27
CA PHE A 495 -21.88 -17.06 2.83
C PHE A 495 -20.49 -17.65 2.58
N ALA A 496 -20.34 -18.93 2.23
CA ALA A 496 -19.03 -19.55 2.11
C ALA A 496 -18.15 -18.98 0.99
N ASN A 497 -18.76 -18.30 0.00
CA ASN A 497 -18.04 -17.53 -1.01
C ASN A 497 -17.35 -16.29 -0.44
N TYR A 498 -17.82 -15.82 0.72
CA TYR A 498 -17.49 -14.53 1.32
C TYR A 498 -16.88 -14.64 2.72
N ALA A 499 -16.97 -15.82 3.35
CA ALA A 499 -16.39 -16.08 4.65
C ALA A 499 -14.88 -15.84 4.63
N PHE A 500 -14.39 -15.08 5.61
CA PHE A 500 -13.01 -14.61 5.64
C PHE A 500 -12.13 -15.40 6.62
N ASN A 501 -10.82 -15.45 6.35
CA ASN A 501 -9.86 -16.08 7.27
C ASN A 501 -9.67 -15.17 8.50
N LYS A 502 -10.13 -15.61 9.68
CA LYS A 502 -10.02 -14.84 10.92
C LYS A 502 -8.56 -14.65 11.33
N ALA A 503 -7.73 -15.67 11.26
CA ALA A 503 -6.31 -15.58 11.65
C ALA A 503 -5.58 -14.46 10.87
N HIS A 504 -5.81 -14.38 9.56
CA HIS A 504 -5.27 -13.31 8.72
C HIS A 504 -5.88 -11.94 9.05
N ALA A 505 -7.20 -11.88 9.28
CA ALA A 505 -7.89 -10.65 9.64
C ALA A 505 -7.38 -10.06 10.96
N VAL A 506 -7.21 -10.91 11.98
CA VAL A 506 -6.72 -10.50 13.30
C VAL A 506 -5.31 -9.96 13.21
N ALA A 507 -4.42 -10.64 12.49
CA ALA A 507 -3.05 -10.16 12.34
C ALA A 507 -2.99 -8.77 11.70
N TYR A 508 -3.82 -8.51 10.69
CA TYR A 508 -3.89 -7.19 10.06
C TYR A 508 -4.61 -6.16 10.94
N ALA A 509 -5.61 -6.59 11.73
CA ALA A 509 -6.29 -5.74 12.71
C ALA A 509 -5.34 -5.26 13.82
N VAL A 510 -4.37 -6.08 14.24
CA VAL A 510 -3.31 -5.66 15.19
C VAL A 510 -2.49 -4.51 14.60
N VAL A 511 -2.07 -4.60 13.33
CA VAL A 511 -1.35 -3.49 12.67
C VAL A 511 -2.24 -2.25 12.54
N SER A 512 -3.51 -2.43 12.18
CA SER A 512 -4.49 -1.32 12.14
C SER A 512 -4.60 -0.63 13.50
N TYR A 513 -4.73 -1.40 14.58
CA TYR A 513 -4.78 -0.89 15.94
C TYR A 513 -3.49 -0.17 16.34
N GLN A 514 -2.31 -0.73 16.05
CA GLN A 514 -1.02 -0.09 16.29
C GLN A 514 -0.91 1.26 15.59
N THR A 515 -1.30 1.34 14.31
CA THR A 515 -1.30 2.61 13.57
C THR A 515 -2.30 3.62 14.13
N ALA A 516 -3.48 3.17 14.58
CA ALA A 516 -4.47 4.03 15.22
C ALA A 516 -3.98 4.55 16.58
N TYR A 517 -3.34 3.70 17.38
CA TYR A 517 -2.77 4.05 18.67
C TYR A 517 -1.69 5.12 18.52
N LEU A 518 -0.76 4.93 17.59
CA LEU A 518 0.28 5.91 17.28
C LEU A 518 -0.33 7.25 16.83
N LYS A 519 -1.34 7.22 15.94
CA LYS A 519 -2.05 8.43 15.53
C LYS A 519 -2.76 9.13 16.70
N CYS A 520 -3.30 8.38 17.65
CA CYS A 520 -4.04 8.94 18.79
C CYS A 520 -3.10 9.59 19.82
N HIS A 521 -2.03 8.90 20.21
CA HIS A 521 -1.16 9.31 21.34
C HIS A 521 0.11 10.05 20.90
N TYR A 522 0.62 9.77 19.71
CA TYR A 522 1.85 10.35 19.16
C TYR A 522 1.63 10.88 17.73
N PRO A 523 0.67 11.79 17.54
CA PRO A 523 0.21 12.20 16.22
C PRO A 523 1.31 12.85 15.38
N ARG A 524 2.24 13.60 15.98
CA ARG A 524 3.30 14.32 15.26
C ARG A 524 4.32 13.36 14.67
N GLU A 525 4.79 12.45 15.50
CA GLU A 525 5.77 11.42 15.17
C GLU A 525 5.18 10.45 14.14
N TYR A 526 3.94 10.00 14.36
CA TYR A 526 3.23 9.12 13.44
C TYR A 526 2.98 9.78 12.08
N MET A 527 2.45 11.00 12.06
CA MET A 527 2.14 11.68 10.80
C MET A 527 3.41 12.06 10.02
N ALA A 528 4.52 12.40 10.69
CA ALA A 528 5.80 12.61 10.03
C ALA A 528 6.32 11.33 9.36
N ALA A 529 6.23 10.19 10.05
CA ALA A 529 6.58 8.88 9.48
C ALA A 529 5.65 8.49 8.30
N LEU A 530 4.35 8.74 8.45
CA LEU A 530 3.35 8.44 7.43
C LEU A 530 3.58 9.28 6.17
N LEU A 531 3.75 10.59 6.30
CA LEU A 531 4.08 11.52 5.21
C LEU A 531 5.36 11.09 4.48
N SER A 532 6.39 10.70 5.23
CA SER A 532 7.65 10.20 4.68
C SER A 532 7.47 8.93 3.84
N SER A 533 6.53 8.07 4.22
CA SER A 533 6.23 6.83 3.47
C SER A 533 5.53 7.06 2.12
N VAL A 534 4.86 8.21 1.95
CA VAL A 534 4.15 8.59 0.71
C VAL A 534 4.78 9.79 0.02
N LEU A 535 6.01 10.14 0.36
CA LEU A 535 6.70 11.35 -0.06
C LEU A 535 6.74 11.55 -1.60
N PHE A 536 6.76 10.46 -2.37
CA PHE A 536 6.75 10.49 -3.84
C PHE A 536 5.34 10.47 -4.47
N TYR A 537 4.29 10.60 -3.66
CA TYR A 537 2.89 10.60 -4.09
C TYR A 537 2.21 11.92 -3.65
N PRO A 538 2.33 13.00 -4.44
CA PRO A 538 1.88 14.34 -4.05
C PRO A 538 0.42 14.41 -3.59
N GLU A 539 -0.47 13.64 -4.24
CA GLU A 539 -1.90 13.55 -3.88
C GLU A 539 -2.09 13.06 -2.44
N LYS A 540 -1.34 12.02 -2.03
CA LYS A 540 -1.40 11.47 -0.67
C LYS A 540 -0.71 12.37 0.36
N VAL A 541 0.36 13.06 -0.02
CA VAL A 541 1.00 14.07 0.84
C VAL A 541 0.02 15.20 1.12
N ALA A 542 -0.71 15.69 0.11
CA ALA A 542 -1.73 16.71 0.29
C ALA A 542 -2.87 16.25 1.22
N GLU A 543 -3.40 15.05 1.01
CA GLU A 543 -4.44 14.44 1.86
C GLU A 543 -4.01 14.36 3.34
N TYR A 544 -2.83 13.83 3.63
CA TYR A 544 -2.34 13.73 5.01
C TYR A 544 -1.91 15.08 5.60
N THR A 545 -1.55 16.06 4.76
CA THR A 545 -1.28 17.43 5.22
C THR A 545 -2.56 18.10 5.70
N GLU A 546 -3.68 17.91 5.02
CA GLU A 546 -4.98 18.42 5.49
C GLU A 546 -5.41 17.73 6.79
N GLU A 547 -5.19 16.41 6.92
CA GLU A 547 -5.43 15.71 8.19
C GLU A 547 -4.56 16.28 9.32
N CYS A 548 -3.28 16.56 9.07
CA CYS A 548 -2.39 17.21 10.05
C CYS A 548 -2.97 18.57 10.50
N LYS A 549 -3.46 19.40 9.58
CA LYS A 549 -4.08 20.70 9.92
C LYS A 549 -5.30 20.52 10.82
N VAL A 550 -6.16 19.55 10.55
CA VAL A 550 -7.33 19.22 11.40
C VAL A 550 -6.89 18.79 12.81
N MET A 551 -5.73 18.14 12.92
CA MET A 551 -5.11 17.74 14.18
C MET A 551 -4.33 18.87 14.88
N GLY A 552 -4.26 20.07 14.27
CA GLY A 552 -3.50 21.22 14.80
C GLY A 552 -2.00 21.17 14.52
N ILE A 553 -1.56 20.31 13.60
CA ILE A 553 -0.16 20.12 13.22
C ILE A 553 0.08 20.83 11.88
N SER A 554 0.94 21.85 11.88
CA SER A 554 1.28 22.56 10.64
C SER A 554 2.44 21.87 9.92
N LEU A 555 2.35 21.81 8.59
CA LEU A 555 3.47 21.41 7.75
C LEU A 555 4.29 22.66 7.39
N LEU A 556 5.46 22.78 8.00
CA LEU A 556 6.38 23.89 7.81
C LEU A 556 7.25 23.67 6.56
N PRO A 557 7.64 24.76 5.87
CA PRO A 557 8.62 24.69 4.79
C PRO A 557 9.94 24.03 5.24
N PRO A 558 10.68 23.42 4.31
CA PRO A 558 11.99 22.86 4.61
C PRO A 558 12.93 23.93 5.15
N ASP A 559 13.88 23.53 5.99
CA ASP A 559 14.89 24.40 6.58
C ASP A 559 16.22 23.67 6.67
N VAL A 560 17.32 24.26 6.18
CA VAL A 560 18.65 23.62 6.23
C VAL A 560 19.13 23.32 7.65
N ASN A 561 18.62 24.03 8.66
CA ASN A 561 19.00 23.83 10.06
C ASN A 561 18.12 22.82 10.82
N GLU A 562 16.91 22.52 10.35
CA GLU A 562 15.98 21.63 11.06
C GLU A 562 15.56 20.39 10.24
N SER A 563 15.39 20.52 8.92
CA SER A 563 14.93 19.42 8.07
C SER A 563 15.99 18.35 7.90
N ASP A 564 15.56 17.09 7.94
CA ASP A 564 16.35 15.92 7.56
C ASP A 564 16.00 15.45 6.12
N ASP A 565 16.42 14.24 5.76
CA ASP A 565 16.07 13.62 4.50
C ASP A 565 14.56 13.40 4.35
N MET A 566 13.93 12.90 5.41
CA MET A 566 12.50 12.63 5.52
C MET A 566 11.78 13.75 6.30
N PHE A 567 10.44 13.71 6.37
CA PHE A 567 9.68 14.67 7.17
C PHE A 567 10.09 14.55 8.65
N THR A 568 10.34 15.69 9.29
CA THR A 568 10.97 15.75 10.62
C THR A 568 10.02 16.43 11.60
N VAL A 569 9.90 15.91 12.82
CA VAL A 569 9.16 16.60 13.88
C VAL A 569 9.96 17.82 14.36
N SER A 570 9.35 19.00 14.31
CA SER A 570 9.94 20.25 14.82
C SER A 570 8.95 20.94 15.77
N GLY A 571 9.20 20.77 17.08
CA GLY A 571 8.32 21.25 18.14
C GLY A 571 6.92 20.61 18.07
N ASP A 572 5.89 21.45 17.87
CA ASP A 572 4.50 20.99 17.71
C ASP A 572 4.11 20.73 16.24
N ASN A 573 5.06 20.89 15.30
CA ASN A 573 4.82 20.86 13.86
C ASN A 573 5.73 19.85 13.14
N ILE A 574 5.55 19.74 11.83
CA ILE A 574 6.34 18.86 10.96
C ILE A 574 7.06 19.70 9.91
N ARG A 575 8.35 19.49 9.71
CA ARG A 575 9.16 20.10 8.65
C ARG A 575 9.16 19.22 7.41
N TYR A 576 9.09 19.85 6.25
CA TYR A 576 9.19 19.16 4.96
C TYR A 576 10.55 18.46 4.79
N GLY A 577 10.52 17.22 4.28
CA GLY A 577 11.74 16.44 4.04
C GLY A 577 12.50 16.90 2.79
N LEU A 578 13.83 17.01 2.89
CA LEU A 578 14.67 17.55 1.81
C LEU A 578 14.70 16.65 0.57
N VAL A 579 14.44 15.35 0.70
CA VAL A 579 14.49 14.40 -0.42
C VAL A 579 13.34 14.59 -1.41
N ALA A 580 12.27 15.27 -1.00
CA ALA A 580 11.12 15.60 -1.87
C ALA A 580 11.38 16.82 -2.76
N VAL A 581 12.43 17.59 -2.49
CA VAL A 581 12.75 18.80 -3.24
C VAL A 581 13.47 18.42 -4.54
N LYS A 582 12.92 18.86 -5.68
CA LYS A 582 13.53 18.62 -7.00
C LYS A 582 14.97 19.14 -7.03
N ASN A 583 15.81 18.43 -7.78
CA ASN A 583 17.24 18.72 -7.97
C ASN A 583 18.13 18.53 -6.72
N ILE A 584 17.60 18.00 -5.61
CA ILE A 584 18.38 17.67 -4.43
C ILE A 584 18.65 16.16 -4.38
N GLY A 585 19.92 15.77 -4.33
CA GLY A 585 20.33 14.37 -4.25
C GLY A 585 20.45 13.87 -2.80
N ARG A 586 20.26 12.56 -2.58
CA ARG A 586 20.44 11.94 -1.25
C ARG A 586 21.88 12.05 -0.72
N GLY A 587 22.88 12.06 -1.59
CA GLY A 587 24.30 12.28 -1.20
C GLY A 587 24.47 13.63 -0.52
N PHE A 588 24.08 14.70 -1.22
CA PHE A 588 24.06 16.07 -0.69
C PHE A 588 23.34 16.21 0.66
N ILE A 589 22.16 15.60 0.82
CA ILE A 589 21.41 15.68 2.08
C ILE A 589 22.17 15.03 3.23
N LYS A 590 22.77 13.85 3.00
CA LYS A 590 23.60 13.18 4.01
C LYS A 590 24.80 14.03 4.42
N ASP A 591 25.46 14.65 3.46
CA ASP A 591 26.59 15.55 3.72
C ASP A 591 26.13 16.77 4.54
N LEU A 592 24.98 17.37 4.18
CA LEU A 592 24.38 18.50 4.91
C LEU A 592 24.10 18.13 6.36
N MET A 593 23.43 16.99 6.59
CA MET A 593 23.10 16.51 7.94
C MET A 593 24.37 16.19 8.75
N ALA A 594 25.38 15.58 8.13
CA ALA A 594 26.65 15.27 8.78
C ALA A 594 27.42 16.55 9.16
N GLU A 595 27.48 17.51 8.24
CA GLU A 595 28.12 18.81 8.44
C GLU A 595 27.43 19.61 9.54
N ARG A 596 26.09 19.62 9.58
CA ARG A 596 25.27 20.22 10.64
C ARG A 596 25.52 19.55 12.00
N ARG A 597 25.66 18.22 12.03
CA ARG A 597 25.94 17.47 13.27
C ARG A 597 27.36 17.71 13.79
N LEU A 598 28.35 17.85 12.92
CA LEU A 598 29.76 18.02 13.30
C LEU A 598 30.08 19.47 13.71
N HIS A 599 29.58 20.45 12.97
CA HIS A 599 29.97 21.86 13.15
C HIS A 599 28.81 22.76 13.62
N GLY A 600 27.64 22.19 13.93
CA GLY A 600 26.47 22.93 14.40
C GLY A 600 25.62 23.53 13.27
N PRO A 601 24.52 24.24 13.62
CA PRO A 601 23.65 24.91 12.65
C PRO A 601 24.43 25.95 11.85
N PHE A 602 23.98 26.23 10.64
CA PHE A 602 24.50 27.28 9.77
C PHE A 602 24.04 28.65 10.28
N SER A 603 24.94 29.64 10.32
CA SER A 603 24.60 31.01 10.73
C SER A 603 23.94 31.83 9.63
N ASP A 604 24.35 31.60 8.39
CA ASP A 604 23.92 32.37 7.21
C ASP A 604 24.18 31.61 5.90
N PHE A 605 23.69 32.20 4.80
CA PHE A 605 23.76 31.62 3.46
C PHE A 605 25.20 31.49 2.91
N GLU A 606 26.10 32.42 3.25
CA GLU A 606 27.49 32.39 2.78
C GLU A 606 28.28 31.30 3.52
N GLU A 607 28.07 31.19 4.83
CA GLU A 607 28.62 30.11 5.64
C GLU A 607 28.12 28.74 5.14
N PHE A 608 26.82 28.61 4.87
CA PHE A 608 26.25 27.38 4.29
C PHE A 608 26.96 27.02 2.98
N CYS A 609 27.06 27.97 2.05
CA CYS A 609 27.72 27.73 0.77
C CYS A 609 29.19 27.34 0.95
N ARG A 610 29.91 27.96 1.88
CA ARG A 610 31.32 27.68 2.19
C ARG A 610 31.53 26.29 2.80
N ARG A 611 30.72 25.91 3.79
CA ARG A 611 30.80 24.59 4.47
C ARG A 611 30.42 23.45 3.54
N MET A 612 29.40 23.67 2.70
CA MET A 612 28.92 22.67 1.73
C MET A 612 29.70 22.68 0.40
N TYR A 613 30.66 23.60 0.22
CA TYR A 613 31.41 23.71 -1.02
C TYR A 613 32.34 22.52 -1.23
N GLY A 614 32.31 21.90 -2.42
CA GLY A 614 33.15 20.77 -2.80
C GLY A 614 32.53 19.38 -2.54
N GLY A 615 31.31 19.33 -2.00
CA GLY A 615 30.42 18.15 -2.10
C GLY A 615 29.52 18.21 -3.34
N ASP A 616 28.36 17.55 -3.27
CA ASP A 616 27.36 17.50 -4.34
C ASP A 616 26.53 18.80 -4.53
N LEU A 617 26.94 19.91 -3.91
CA LEU A 617 26.25 21.20 -4.03
C LEU A 617 26.39 21.76 -5.44
N ASN A 618 25.27 21.88 -6.15
CA ASN A 618 25.20 22.50 -7.46
C ASN A 618 24.20 23.67 -7.48
N ARG A 619 24.32 24.55 -8.47
CA ARG A 619 23.46 25.74 -8.63
C ARG A 619 21.97 25.40 -8.60
N ARG A 620 21.54 24.33 -9.27
CA ARG A 620 20.12 23.93 -9.33
C ARG A 620 19.60 23.50 -7.97
N ALA A 621 20.42 22.79 -7.18
CA ALA A 621 20.08 22.40 -5.82
C ALA A 621 19.94 23.64 -4.93
N LEU A 622 20.85 24.60 -5.02
CA LEU A 622 20.82 25.84 -4.25
C LEU A 622 19.60 26.71 -4.60
N GLU A 623 19.32 26.89 -5.89
CA GLU A 623 18.10 27.57 -6.36
C GLU A 623 16.83 26.87 -5.87
N SER A 624 16.82 25.53 -5.84
CA SER A 624 15.66 24.77 -5.36
C SER A 624 15.46 24.93 -3.85
N LEU A 625 16.54 24.93 -3.06
CA LEU A 625 16.51 25.23 -1.61
C LEU A 625 16.00 26.65 -1.32
N ILE A 626 16.44 27.64 -2.11
CA ILE A 626 15.93 29.02 -1.97
C ILE A 626 14.43 29.05 -2.28
N LYS A 627 14.01 28.47 -3.41
CA LYS A 627 12.60 28.48 -3.86
C LYS A 627 11.65 27.84 -2.85
N CYS A 628 12.06 26.77 -2.17
CA CYS A 628 11.22 26.09 -1.17
C CYS A 628 11.31 26.68 0.24
N GLY A 629 12.10 27.74 0.47
CA GLY A 629 12.20 28.38 1.78
C GLY A 629 13.24 27.78 2.73
N GLY A 630 14.18 26.99 2.21
CA GLY A 630 15.25 26.34 2.98
C GLY A 630 16.12 27.27 3.82
N PHE A 631 16.11 28.58 3.51
CA PHE A 631 16.92 29.61 4.16
C PHE A 631 16.08 30.69 4.85
N ASP A 632 14.75 30.52 4.94
CA ASP A 632 13.86 31.53 5.53
C ASP A 632 14.20 31.78 7.02
N SER A 633 14.83 30.81 7.71
CA SER A 633 15.30 30.95 9.09
C SER A 633 16.43 31.98 9.26
N PHE A 634 17.16 32.34 8.21
CA PHE A 634 18.17 33.41 8.24
C PHE A 634 17.60 34.84 8.19
N SER A 635 16.26 35.00 8.19
CA SER A 635 15.59 36.31 8.07
C SER A 635 16.00 37.07 6.80
N VAL A 636 16.25 36.34 5.73
CA VAL A 636 16.64 36.86 4.40
C VAL A 636 15.49 36.71 3.41
N LYS A 637 15.44 37.56 2.40
CA LYS A 637 14.43 37.47 1.34
C LYS A 637 14.86 36.49 0.26
N ARG A 638 13.97 35.63 -0.23
CA ARG A 638 14.27 34.66 -1.30
C ARG A 638 14.74 35.38 -2.57
N ARG A 639 14.17 36.54 -2.89
CA ARG A 639 14.65 37.37 -4.01
C ARG A 639 16.11 37.82 -3.87
N GLN A 640 16.54 38.17 -2.65
CA GLN A 640 17.92 38.56 -2.39
C GLN A 640 18.86 37.39 -2.66
N LEU A 641 18.53 36.20 -2.16
CA LEU A 641 19.31 34.99 -2.37
C LEU A 641 19.36 34.56 -3.83
N MET A 642 18.26 34.69 -4.58
CA MET A 642 18.24 34.36 -6.01
C MET A 642 19.17 35.23 -6.85
N MET A 643 19.34 36.52 -6.50
CA MET A 643 20.33 37.41 -7.13
C MET A 643 21.76 37.13 -6.62
N VAL A 644 21.83 36.75 -5.34
CA VAL A 644 22.94 36.27 -4.52
C VAL A 644 23.75 35.07 -5.02
N CYS A 645 22.99 34.09 -5.49
CA CYS A 645 23.37 32.69 -5.54
C CYS A 645 24.65 32.44 -6.36
N GLU A 646 24.72 33.02 -7.55
CA GLU A 646 25.84 32.84 -8.48
C GLU A 646 27.11 33.58 -8.01
N PRO A 647 27.06 34.89 -7.67
CA PRO A 647 28.21 35.59 -7.09
C PRO A 647 28.79 34.93 -5.83
N VAL A 648 27.94 34.41 -4.93
CA VAL A 648 28.40 33.75 -3.69
C VAL A 648 29.11 32.44 -4.01
N LEU A 649 28.57 31.62 -4.91
CA LEU A 649 29.21 30.36 -5.32
C LEU A 649 30.58 30.61 -6.00
N GLU A 650 30.69 31.65 -6.82
CA GLU A 650 31.96 32.05 -7.44
C GLU A 650 32.98 32.53 -6.39
N SER A 651 32.55 33.39 -5.46
CA SER A 651 33.40 33.88 -4.36
C SER A 651 33.94 32.73 -3.51
N VAL A 652 33.09 31.77 -3.13
CA VAL A 652 33.49 30.60 -2.35
C VAL A 652 34.45 29.70 -3.15
N ALA A 653 34.21 29.55 -4.46
CA ALA A 653 35.11 28.82 -5.36
C ALA A 653 36.51 29.43 -5.40
N ASP A 654 36.58 30.74 -5.55
CA ASP A 654 37.85 31.47 -5.61
C ASP A 654 38.57 31.49 -4.27
N ALA A 655 37.85 31.61 -3.16
CA ALA A 655 38.41 31.52 -1.82
C ALA A 655 39.03 30.13 -1.56
N LYS A 656 38.38 29.05 -2.02
CA LYS A 656 38.89 27.70 -1.87
C LYS A 656 40.06 27.39 -2.81
N ARG A 657 40.05 27.92 -4.05
CA ARG A 657 41.20 27.88 -4.98
C ARG A 657 42.42 28.61 -4.43
N LYS A 658 42.24 29.72 -3.71
CA LYS A 658 43.34 30.43 -3.04
C LYS A 658 43.89 29.68 -1.82
N ASN A 659 43.09 28.81 -1.20
CA ASN A 659 43.47 28.02 -0.02
C ASN A 659 44.02 26.62 -0.37
N ILE A 660 43.69 26.06 -1.54
CA ILE A 660 44.20 24.78 -2.03
C ILE A 660 45.38 25.09 -2.97
N ASP A 661 46.57 24.65 -2.56
CA ASP A 661 47.90 24.90 -3.14
C ASP A 661 48.52 26.27 -2.84
N GLY A 662 49.30 26.33 -1.76
CA GLY A 662 50.71 26.77 -1.75
C GLY A 662 51.11 28.14 -2.34
N GLN A 663 50.18 28.96 -2.80
CA GLN A 663 50.42 30.22 -3.46
C GLN A 663 50.23 31.34 -2.44
N LEU A 664 51.26 31.54 -1.60
CA LEU A 664 51.51 32.88 -1.07
C LEU A 664 51.68 33.80 -2.28
N ASP A 665 50.71 34.69 -2.50
CA ASP A 665 50.81 35.75 -3.48
C ASP A 665 52.01 36.65 -3.10
N LEU A 666 53.14 36.43 -3.78
CA LEU A 666 54.40 37.17 -3.57
C LEU A 666 54.25 38.67 -3.88
N PHE A 667 53.13 39.10 -4.47
CA PHE A 667 52.78 40.49 -4.75
C PHE A 667 51.82 41.14 -3.73
N GLY A 668 51.35 40.40 -2.71
CA GLY A 668 50.47 40.93 -1.66
C GLY A 668 51.17 41.63 -0.48
N LEU A 669 52.51 41.73 -0.50
CA LEU A 669 53.31 42.22 0.64
C LEU A 669 53.38 43.75 0.79
N THR A 670 52.60 44.52 0.04
CA THR A 670 52.52 45.98 0.18
C THR A 670 51.09 46.46 0.43
N ASP A 671 50.51 46.03 1.54
CA ASP A 671 49.71 46.91 2.40
C ASP A 671 49.45 46.21 3.75
N ALA A 672 50.49 46.22 4.59
CA ALA A 672 50.37 45.85 6.00
C ALA A 672 49.71 47.00 6.77
N SER A 673 48.39 47.14 6.63
CA SER A 673 47.57 47.73 7.67
C SER A 673 46.56 46.67 8.13
N SER A 674 46.58 46.46 9.44
CA SER A 674 45.81 45.49 10.21
C SER A 674 44.31 45.55 9.91
N ALA A 675 43.86 44.72 8.97
CA ALA A 675 42.49 44.24 8.93
C ALA A 675 42.53 42.76 9.33
N GLN A 676 42.03 42.47 10.52
CA GLN A 676 41.58 41.12 10.86
C GLN A 676 40.73 40.61 9.69
N VAL A 677 40.98 39.37 9.26
CA VAL A 677 40.11 38.62 8.36
C VAL A 677 38.80 38.31 9.10
N GLN A 678 38.00 39.34 9.37
CA GLN A 678 36.57 39.19 9.53
C GLN A 678 36.00 39.11 8.11
N GLY A 679 35.33 38.00 7.80
CA GLY A 679 34.76 37.74 6.49
C GLY A 679 34.00 38.96 5.97
N ARG A 680 34.34 39.41 4.76
CA ARG A 680 33.50 40.36 4.03
C ARG A 680 32.19 39.64 3.72
N HIS A 681 31.20 39.72 4.62
CA HIS A 681 29.84 39.32 4.31
C HIS A 681 29.39 40.06 3.05
N MET A 682 29.00 39.32 2.02
CA MET A 682 28.42 39.94 0.83
C MET A 682 27.11 40.65 1.24
N ALA A 683 27.06 41.97 1.07
CA ALA A 683 25.87 42.73 1.41
C ALA A 683 24.70 42.31 0.50
N LEU A 684 23.63 41.80 1.10
CA LEU A 684 22.43 41.43 0.37
C LEU A 684 21.79 42.68 -0.28
N PRO A 685 21.36 42.61 -1.55
CA PRO A 685 20.73 43.74 -2.22
C PRO A 685 19.46 44.17 -1.49
N ASP A 686 19.22 45.47 -1.33
CA ASP A 686 17.93 45.93 -0.80
C ASP A 686 16.87 45.88 -1.92
N VAL A 687 16.12 44.77 -1.95
CA VAL A 687 15.04 44.54 -2.91
C VAL A 687 13.76 44.10 -2.20
N PRO A 688 12.57 44.44 -2.73
CA PRO A 688 11.32 43.95 -2.18
C PRO A 688 11.20 42.44 -2.47
N GLU A 689 10.61 41.70 -1.53
CA GLU A 689 10.36 40.27 -1.70
C GLU A 689 9.42 39.99 -2.88
N TYR A 690 9.45 38.76 -3.39
CA TYR A 690 8.45 38.27 -4.32
C TYR A 690 7.02 38.38 -3.77
N SER A 691 6.03 38.45 -4.66
CA SER A 691 4.64 38.40 -4.24
C SER A 691 4.33 37.03 -3.60
N ARG A 692 3.33 36.97 -2.71
CA ARG A 692 2.92 35.71 -2.05
C ARG A 692 2.59 34.62 -3.07
N ARG A 693 1.92 34.99 -4.17
CA ARG A 693 1.60 34.10 -5.29
C ARG A 693 2.85 33.58 -6.00
N ASP A 694 3.86 34.42 -6.21
CA ASP A 694 5.12 34.00 -6.82
C ASP A 694 5.88 33.03 -5.91
N LEU A 695 5.92 33.29 -4.60
CA LEU A 695 6.52 32.39 -3.60
C LEU A 695 5.85 31.01 -3.62
N MET A 696 4.52 30.97 -3.57
CA MET A 696 3.74 29.72 -3.68
C MET A 696 4.00 28.99 -5.00
N THR A 697 4.12 29.73 -6.10
CA THR A 697 4.42 29.14 -7.41
C THR A 697 5.82 28.52 -7.43
N MET A 698 6.81 29.19 -6.83
CA MET A 698 8.17 28.67 -6.67
C MET A 698 8.19 27.40 -5.80
N GLU A 699 7.44 27.38 -4.70
CA GLU A 699 7.30 26.20 -3.83
C GLU A 699 6.72 25.01 -4.59
N ARG A 700 5.61 25.20 -5.32
CA ARG A 700 4.99 24.15 -6.13
C ARG A 700 5.90 23.66 -7.26
N GLU A 701 6.67 24.56 -7.87
CA GLU A 701 7.63 24.20 -8.91
C GLU A 701 8.63 23.15 -8.41
N VAL A 702 9.17 23.33 -7.20
CA VAL A 702 10.27 22.50 -6.67
C VAL A 702 9.82 21.37 -5.75
N THR A 703 8.71 21.52 -5.04
CA THR A 703 8.20 20.51 -4.09
C THR A 703 6.95 19.78 -4.59
N GLY A 704 6.27 20.34 -5.59
CA GLY A 704 4.99 19.83 -6.08
C GLY A 704 3.78 20.30 -5.28
N LEU A 705 3.99 20.96 -4.13
CA LEU A 705 2.94 21.40 -3.19
C LEU A 705 3.09 22.89 -2.87
N TYR A 706 2.01 23.48 -2.36
CA TYR A 706 2.05 24.82 -1.80
C TYR A 706 2.29 24.72 -0.28
N LEU A 707 3.44 25.19 0.21
CA LEU A 707 3.86 24.97 1.60
C LEU A 707 3.45 26.11 2.54
N THR A 708 3.52 27.35 2.07
CA THR A 708 3.24 28.56 2.87
C THR A 708 1.78 29.03 2.82
N GLY A 709 0.89 28.20 2.29
CA GLY A 709 -0.55 28.46 2.13
C GLY A 709 -1.04 28.04 0.75
N HIS A 710 -2.35 28.15 0.50
CA HIS A 710 -2.93 27.89 -0.82
C HIS A 710 -3.22 29.21 -1.55
N PRO A 711 -3.13 29.30 -2.89
CA PRO A 711 -3.53 30.52 -3.62
C PRO A 711 -4.99 30.93 -3.40
N MET A 712 -5.81 30.06 -2.79
CA MET A 712 -7.20 30.33 -2.41
C MET A 712 -7.35 31.03 -1.06
N ASP A 713 -6.32 31.03 -0.21
CA ASP A 713 -6.38 31.60 1.14
C ASP A 713 -6.70 33.10 1.10
N GLU A 714 -6.14 33.83 0.13
CA GLU A 714 -6.42 35.25 -0.11
C GLU A 714 -7.90 35.50 -0.46
N TYR A 715 -8.55 34.51 -1.05
CA TYR A 715 -9.94 34.57 -1.48
C TYR A 715 -10.91 33.94 -0.47
N ALA A 716 -10.45 33.44 0.69
CA ALA A 716 -11.30 32.74 1.66
C ALA A 716 -12.56 33.55 2.05
N ARG A 717 -12.43 34.87 2.23
CA ARG A 717 -13.58 35.77 2.50
C ARG A 717 -14.51 35.94 1.29
N ALA A 718 -13.98 35.96 0.06
CA ALA A 718 -14.78 36.03 -1.16
C ALA A 718 -15.52 34.70 -1.42
N VAL A 719 -14.83 33.57 -1.25
CA VAL A 719 -15.37 32.20 -1.33
C VAL A 719 -16.51 32.02 -0.32
N LYS A 720 -16.32 32.46 0.93
CA LYS A 720 -17.38 32.41 1.97
C LYS A 720 -18.58 33.29 1.63
N ARG A 721 -18.36 34.49 1.06
CA ARG A 721 -19.45 35.38 0.60
C ARG A 721 -20.23 34.80 -0.58
N LEU A 722 -19.56 34.07 -1.46
CA LEU A 722 -20.20 33.37 -2.58
C LEU A 722 -21.01 32.14 -2.16
N GLY A 723 -20.88 31.68 -0.92
CA GLY A 723 -21.41 30.39 -0.50
C GLY A 723 -20.81 29.23 -1.28
N ALA A 724 -19.55 29.38 -1.72
CA ALA A 724 -18.87 28.34 -2.49
C ALA A 724 -18.60 27.13 -1.61
N VAL A 725 -18.93 25.95 -2.14
CA VAL A 725 -18.79 24.67 -1.49
C VAL A 725 -17.37 24.16 -1.72
N SER A 726 -16.74 23.62 -0.68
CA SER A 726 -15.45 22.95 -0.78
C SER A 726 -15.58 21.65 -1.59
N ILE A 727 -14.67 21.43 -2.53
CA ILE A 727 -14.63 20.25 -3.40
C ILE A 727 -14.58 18.96 -2.58
N GLY A 728 -13.75 18.91 -1.54
CA GLY A 728 -13.63 17.76 -0.65
C GLY A 728 -14.97 17.37 -0.01
N LYS A 729 -15.82 18.34 0.36
CA LYS A 729 -17.15 18.06 0.95
C LYS A 729 -18.11 17.42 -0.07
N ILE A 730 -18.05 17.84 -1.34
CA ILE A 730 -18.83 17.22 -2.41
C ILE A 730 -18.37 15.78 -2.63
N LEU A 731 -17.06 15.57 -2.78
CA LEU A 731 -16.48 14.23 -2.96
C LEU A 731 -16.83 13.29 -1.80
N THR A 732 -16.70 13.78 -0.57
CA THR A 732 -16.98 13.00 0.64
C THR A 732 -18.47 12.65 0.78
N ASP A 733 -19.39 13.55 0.41
CA ASP A 733 -20.83 13.29 0.54
C ASP A 733 -21.35 12.26 -0.48
N PHE A 734 -20.85 12.30 -1.72
CA PHE A 734 -21.14 11.27 -2.72
C PHE A 734 -20.45 9.93 -2.44
N GLY A 735 -19.46 9.91 -1.54
CA GLY A 735 -18.80 8.70 -1.06
C GLY A 735 -19.51 7.98 0.11
N LYS A 736 -20.63 8.52 0.63
CA LYS A 736 -21.38 7.93 1.76
C LYS A 736 -22.45 6.93 1.27
N GLU A 737 -22.46 5.73 1.86
CA GLU A 737 -23.44 4.68 1.53
C GLU A 737 -24.87 4.91 2.06
N GLY A 738 -25.09 5.92 2.91
CA GLY A 738 -26.44 6.33 3.38
C GLY A 738 -27.26 7.11 2.34
N GLY A 739 -26.72 7.27 1.14
CA GLY A 739 -27.13 8.29 0.19
C GLY A 739 -26.45 9.62 0.50
N ASN A 740 -26.41 10.48 -0.50
CA ASN A 740 -26.00 11.86 -0.37
C ASN A 740 -26.95 12.65 0.53
N THR A 741 -26.43 13.22 1.60
CA THR A 741 -27.21 13.99 2.59
C THR A 741 -27.26 15.48 2.28
N ASP A 742 -26.18 16.02 1.71
CA ASP A 742 -25.99 17.45 1.47
C ASP A 742 -26.02 17.82 -0.03
N PHE A 743 -25.65 16.89 -0.93
CA PHE A 743 -25.49 17.18 -2.36
C PHE A 743 -26.12 16.16 -3.32
N GLN A 744 -27.03 16.58 -4.20
CA GLN A 744 -27.73 15.71 -5.16
C GLN A 744 -27.16 15.76 -6.59
N ASP A 745 -27.36 14.70 -7.38
CA ASP A 745 -27.08 14.76 -8.82
C ASP A 745 -27.94 15.86 -9.47
N ASN A 746 -27.36 16.58 -10.44
CA ASN A 746 -27.89 17.80 -11.04
C ASN A 746 -28.10 19.00 -10.08
N GLN A 747 -27.68 18.92 -8.80
CA GLN A 747 -27.72 20.07 -7.91
C GLN A 747 -26.78 21.16 -8.41
N GLN A 748 -27.28 22.39 -8.45
CA GLN A 748 -26.47 23.54 -8.80
C GLN A 748 -25.62 23.96 -7.59
N VAL A 749 -24.31 24.02 -7.80
CA VAL A 749 -23.34 24.42 -6.78
C VAL A 749 -22.37 25.43 -7.36
N THR A 750 -21.83 26.25 -6.45
CA THR A 750 -20.69 27.12 -6.73
C THR A 750 -19.48 26.50 -6.06
N ILE A 751 -18.40 26.28 -6.80
CA ILE A 751 -17.11 25.89 -6.25
C ILE A 751 -16.09 26.97 -6.58
N ALA A 752 -15.03 27.06 -5.80
CA ALA A 752 -13.97 28.01 -6.04
C ALA A 752 -12.62 27.33 -5.84
N GLY A 753 -11.69 27.58 -6.75
CA GLY A 753 -10.41 26.89 -6.76
C GLY A 753 -9.45 27.48 -7.79
N VAL A 754 -8.29 26.86 -7.89
CA VAL A 754 -7.24 27.17 -8.86
C VAL A 754 -7.32 26.16 -9.98
N ILE A 755 -7.28 26.63 -11.23
CA ILE A 755 -7.20 25.75 -12.38
C ILE A 755 -5.81 25.12 -12.40
N SER A 756 -5.73 23.79 -12.32
CA SER A 756 -4.48 23.02 -12.35
C SER A 756 -4.21 22.31 -13.67
N GLY A 757 -5.23 22.20 -14.54
CA GLY A 757 -5.10 21.57 -15.85
C GLY A 757 -6.28 21.85 -16.77
N VAL A 758 -6.02 21.95 -18.07
CA VAL A 758 -7.05 22.19 -19.10
C VAL A 758 -6.79 21.28 -20.29
N LYS A 759 -7.80 20.51 -20.69
CA LYS A 759 -7.77 19.67 -21.90
C LYS A 759 -8.96 20.00 -22.79
N THR A 760 -8.71 20.67 -23.91
CA THR A 760 -9.74 20.97 -24.91
C THR A 760 -9.98 19.80 -25.85
N LYS A 761 -11.24 19.58 -26.22
CA LYS A 761 -11.70 18.58 -27.19
C LYS A 761 -12.84 19.15 -28.02
N THR A 762 -12.90 18.78 -29.28
CA THR A 762 -14.05 19.06 -30.15
C THR A 762 -15.10 17.97 -29.97
N THR A 763 -16.36 18.33 -29.79
CA THR A 763 -17.47 17.38 -29.67
C THR A 763 -17.87 16.83 -31.06
N ARG A 764 -18.71 15.78 -31.07
CA ARG A 764 -19.27 15.19 -32.32
C ARG A 764 -20.05 16.19 -33.18
N ASN A 765 -20.54 17.29 -32.60
CA ASN A 765 -21.28 18.34 -33.31
C ASN A 765 -20.37 19.53 -33.72
N ASN A 766 -19.05 19.34 -33.73
CA ASN A 766 -18.05 20.36 -34.05
C ASN A 766 -18.00 21.57 -33.09
N SER A 767 -18.58 21.44 -31.88
CA SER A 767 -18.51 22.46 -30.82
C SER A 767 -17.31 22.24 -29.90
N LEU A 768 -16.80 23.32 -29.30
CA LEU A 768 -15.66 23.25 -28.37
C LEU A 768 -16.10 22.74 -26.98
N MET A 769 -15.31 21.88 -26.36
CA MET A 769 -15.49 21.39 -24.99
C MET A 769 -14.14 21.35 -24.28
N ALA A 770 -14.11 21.55 -22.97
CA ALA A 770 -12.89 21.47 -22.16
C ALA A 770 -13.14 20.67 -20.89
N TYR A 771 -12.20 19.78 -20.57
CA TYR A 771 -12.04 19.23 -19.23
C TYR A 771 -11.10 20.16 -18.46
N ILE A 772 -11.58 20.73 -17.38
CA ILE A 772 -10.83 21.65 -16.53
C ILE A 772 -10.66 20.95 -15.18
N THR A 773 -9.43 20.77 -14.73
CA THR A 773 -9.15 20.30 -13.37
C THR A 773 -9.09 21.51 -12.46
N LEU A 774 -9.99 21.57 -11.47
CA LEU A 774 -10.02 22.62 -10.47
C LEU A 774 -9.60 22.03 -9.12
N GLU A 775 -8.72 22.74 -8.43
CA GLU A 775 -8.15 22.34 -7.15
C GLU A 775 -8.45 23.42 -6.10
N ASP A 776 -9.00 23.01 -4.96
CA ASP A 776 -9.09 23.86 -3.79
C ASP A 776 -8.23 23.28 -2.65
N GLY A 777 -8.17 23.94 -1.50
CA GLY A 777 -7.38 23.47 -0.37
C GLY A 777 -7.85 22.12 0.22
N THR A 778 -8.96 21.55 -0.27
CA THR A 778 -9.57 20.31 0.25
C THR A 778 -9.57 19.15 -0.75
N GLY A 779 -9.27 19.40 -2.03
CA GLY A 779 -9.25 18.36 -3.05
C GLY A 779 -9.26 18.90 -4.48
N SER A 780 -9.31 17.97 -5.44
CA SER A 780 -9.39 18.30 -6.86
C SER A 780 -10.62 17.65 -7.51
N MET A 781 -11.24 18.35 -8.46
CA MET A 781 -12.41 17.83 -9.19
C MET A 781 -12.30 18.17 -10.68
N GLU A 782 -12.70 17.21 -11.52
CA GLU A 782 -12.80 17.41 -12.96
C GLU A 782 -14.11 18.13 -13.31
N LEU A 783 -13.99 19.21 -14.08
CA LEU A 783 -15.10 20.02 -14.55
C LEU A 783 -15.24 19.89 -16.06
N LEU A 784 -16.48 19.80 -16.54
CA LEU A 784 -16.82 19.69 -17.95
C LEU A 784 -17.43 21.01 -18.44
N ALA A 785 -16.66 21.78 -19.20
CA ALA A 785 -17.12 23.04 -19.80
C ALA A 785 -17.45 22.86 -21.28
N PHE A 786 -18.71 23.11 -21.65
CA PHE A 786 -19.16 23.13 -23.04
C PHE A 786 -18.99 24.52 -23.66
N GLN A 787 -19.11 24.62 -24.98
CA GLN A 787 -18.87 25.85 -25.76
C GLN A 787 -19.53 27.10 -25.15
N ARG A 788 -20.78 27.03 -24.68
CA ARG A 788 -21.46 28.19 -24.05
C ARG A 788 -20.73 28.75 -22.82
N ALA A 789 -20.17 27.89 -21.98
CA ALA A 789 -19.38 28.29 -20.82
C ALA A 789 -17.98 28.81 -21.23
N LEU A 790 -17.40 28.24 -22.29
CA LEU A 790 -16.10 28.67 -22.81
C LEU A 790 -16.18 30.00 -23.59
N ASP A 791 -17.28 30.28 -24.28
CA ASP A 791 -17.48 31.55 -24.97
C ASP A 791 -17.56 32.73 -23.99
N THR A 792 -18.10 32.49 -22.79
CA THR A 792 -18.32 33.52 -21.76
C THR A 792 -17.21 33.60 -20.72
N GLY A 793 -16.55 32.48 -20.40
CA GLY A 793 -15.54 32.38 -19.34
C GLY A 793 -14.20 31.79 -19.78
N GLY A 794 -14.04 31.41 -21.05
CA GLY A 794 -12.83 30.75 -21.56
C GLY A 794 -11.55 31.57 -21.44
N ILE A 795 -11.66 32.90 -21.40
CA ILE A 795 -10.50 33.80 -21.18
C ILE A 795 -9.85 33.59 -19.79
N TYR A 796 -10.62 33.09 -18.83
CA TYR A 796 -10.18 32.79 -17.46
C TYR A 796 -9.70 31.35 -17.30
N VAL A 797 -9.82 30.51 -18.32
CA VAL A 797 -9.38 29.11 -18.29
C VAL A 797 -7.88 29.05 -18.56
N LYS A 798 -7.10 29.45 -17.56
CA LYS A 798 -5.63 29.48 -17.59
C LYS A 798 -5.10 28.76 -16.37
N ASP A 799 -3.98 28.06 -16.55
CA ASP A 799 -3.28 27.39 -15.46
C ASP A 799 -2.92 28.38 -14.35
N SER A 800 -3.06 27.94 -13.10
CA SER A 800 -2.79 28.70 -11.89
C SER A 800 -3.62 29.98 -11.70
N LEU A 801 -4.79 30.09 -12.36
CA LEU A 801 -5.73 31.20 -12.15
C LEU A 801 -6.82 30.82 -11.12
N PRO A 802 -7.01 31.61 -10.05
CA PRO A 802 -8.12 31.46 -9.12
C PRO A 802 -9.45 31.87 -9.75
N VAL A 803 -10.41 30.94 -9.77
CA VAL A 803 -11.74 31.14 -10.35
C VAL A 803 -12.83 30.61 -9.42
N TYR A 804 -14.03 31.17 -9.54
CA TYR A 804 -15.24 30.53 -9.05
C TYR A 804 -16.08 30.07 -10.23
N ILE A 805 -16.66 28.90 -10.07
CA ILE A 805 -17.37 28.19 -11.11
C ILE A 805 -18.73 27.79 -10.57
N THR A 806 -19.78 28.16 -11.29
CA THR A 806 -21.14 27.68 -11.02
C THR A 806 -21.46 26.59 -12.02
N GLY A 807 -22.02 25.49 -11.54
CA GLY A 807 -22.39 24.39 -12.42
C GLY A 807 -23.27 23.38 -11.72
N LYS A 808 -23.61 22.31 -12.44
CA LYS A 808 -24.39 21.20 -11.90
C LYS A 808 -23.50 20.01 -11.63
N ILE A 809 -23.68 19.40 -10.47
CA ILE A 809 -23.01 18.14 -10.17
C ILE A 809 -23.53 17.07 -11.13
N SER A 810 -22.62 16.28 -11.69
CA SER A 810 -22.92 15.09 -12.49
C SER A 810 -22.25 13.90 -11.82
N ALA A 811 -23.06 13.13 -11.09
CA ALA A 811 -22.66 11.85 -10.54
C ALA A 811 -23.10 10.74 -11.50
N ARG A 812 -22.18 9.88 -11.92
CA ARG A 812 -22.48 8.69 -12.72
C ARG A 812 -22.07 7.47 -11.91
N ASP A 813 -22.89 6.43 -11.92
CA ASP A 813 -22.55 5.16 -11.28
C ASP A 813 -21.15 4.71 -11.74
N GLU A 814 -20.27 4.41 -10.78
CA GLU A 814 -18.87 3.98 -10.94
C GLU A 814 -17.82 5.06 -11.29
N LYS A 815 -18.13 6.36 -11.22
CA LYS A 815 -17.13 7.45 -11.36
C LYS A 815 -17.23 8.51 -10.26
N GLU A 816 -16.11 9.14 -9.94
CA GLU A 816 -16.09 10.32 -9.08
C GLU A 816 -16.99 11.44 -9.66
N PRO A 817 -17.70 12.18 -8.80
CA PRO A 817 -18.62 13.21 -9.25
C PRO A 817 -17.86 14.32 -9.98
N GLN A 818 -18.41 14.76 -11.11
CA GLN A 818 -17.88 15.84 -11.93
C GLN A 818 -18.80 17.06 -11.84
N LEU A 819 -18.31 18.24 -12.24
CA LEU A 819 -19.18 19.41 -12.39
C LEU A 819 -19.36 19.78 -13.86
N VAL A 820 -20.59 19.83 -14.34
CA VAL A 820 -20.92 20.43 -15.64
C VAL A 820 -21.01 21.94 -15.47
N VAL A 821 -20.13 22.66 -16.16
CA VAL A 821 -19.92 24.09 -15.95
C VAL A 821 -20.97 24.93 -16.69
N ASP A 822 -21.64 25.82 -15.94
CA ASP A 822 -22.52 26.85 -16.50
C ASP A 822 -21.76 28.16 -16.72
N THR A 823 -21.01 28.64 -15.71
CA THR A 823 -20.25 29.89 -15.80
C THR A 823 -18.90 29.79 -15.11
N ILE A 824 -17.90 30.49 -15.66
CA ILE A 824 -16.54 30.60 -15.12
C ILE A 824 -16.22 32.09 -14.95
N ARG A 825 -15.83 32.49 -13.75
CA ARG A 825 -15.48 33.89 -13.44
C ARG A 825 -14.22 33.92 -12.57
N PRO A 826 -13.35 34.91 -12.73
CA PRO A 826 -12.17 35.03 -11.90
C PRO A 826 -12.58 35.50 -10.50
N LEU A 827 -11.88 35.00 -9.47
CA LEU A 827 -12.12 35.45 -8.09
C LEU A 827 -11.70 36.92 -7.87
N SER A 828 -10.85 37.46 -8.73
CA SER A 828 -10.45 38.88 -8.71
C SER A 828 -11.61 39.85 -8.96
N ASP A 829 -12.70 39.41 -9.60
CA ASP A 829 -13.88 40.27 -9.82
C ASP A 829 -14.64 40.57 -8.51
N LEU A 830 -14.25 39.94 -7.40
CA LEU A 830 -14.92 40.01 -6.09
C LEU A 830 -14.07 40.72 -5.01
N ASP A 831 -12.98 41.36 -5.41
CA ASP A 831 -12.10 42.08 -4.48
C ASP A 831 -12.83 43.25 -3.78
N PRO A 832 -12.54 43.51 -2.49
CA PRO A 832 -13.17 44.60 -1.75
C PRO A 832 -12.66 45.97 -2.22
N MET A 833 -13.51 47.00 -2.14
CA MET A 833 -13.09 48.39 -2.35
C MET A 833 -11.97 48.78 -1.35
N PRO A 834 -11.08 49.72 -1.69
CA PRO A 834 -9.93 50.06 -0.83
C PRO A 834 -10.42 50.69 0.48
N GLY A 835 -10.16 50.07 1.64
CA GLY A 835 -10.45 50.69 2.94
C GLY A 835 -10.54 49.82 4.20
N GLU A 836 -10.47 48.49 4.13
CA GLU A 836 -10.60 47.64 5.33
C GLU A 836 -9.35 46.77 5.54
N GLU A 837 -8.56 47.10 6.57
CA GLU A 837 -7.40 46.34 7.01
C GLU A 837 -7.77 44.89 7.37
N ALA A 838 -6.88 43.95 7.05
CA ALA A 838 -6.99 42.56 7.46
C ALA A 838 -6.84 42.44 8.99
N PRO A 839 -7.54 41.49 9.65
CA PRO A 839 -7.26 41.21 11.06
C PRO A 839 -5.83 40.66 11.20
N PRO A 840 -5.15 40.93 12.33
CA PRO A 840 -3.82 40.40 12.58
C PRO A 840 -3.87 38.87 12.66
N ALA A 841 -2.83 38.22 12.12
CA ALA A 841 -2.66 36.79 12.16
C ALA A 841 -2.43 36.30 13.60
N GLU A 842 -3.14 35.24 13.99
CA GLU A 842 -2.78 34.35 15.11
C GLU A 842 -1.94 33.18 14.57
#